data_AF-D3FZP6-F1
#
_entry.id   AF-D3FZP6-F1
#
_cell.length_a   1.000
_cell.length_b   1.000
_cell.length_c   1.000
_cell.angle_alpha   90.00
_cell.angle_beta   90.00
_cell.angle_gamma   90.00
#
_symmetry.space_group_name_H-M   'P 1'
#
loop_
_entity.id
_entity.type
_entity.pdbx_description
1 polymer ?
#
loop_
_entity_poly.entity_id
_entity_poly.type
_entity_poly.pdbx_seq_one_letter_code
_entity_poly.pdbx_strand_id
1 'polypeptide(L)'
;MKRYPFSKQAVSIMLATALAVTPIASTLPVGGEVQAASVSEVEAELIDDLHIFYKHVGPIDINPHHIMINIPVKVRDRGEEVEEAYKDILKEIGTLVYSNYEQPSDLENALNGFRDSKEHQDNFQLLFEGKITSNDIVQFIADMKDQFFTNPMSYVTVTVGDAISFRGNIEKLVFDTKSTNTNLNGILMEATGQGLEGFFRDLTDATEYIDPDNSIRNALISSAFKEITTLNGPSTSTTNTSNKFYLSVNDAYRSKIANLNKMNEALHDVRNIAFDWYVGTQKQTNSNITFSNAGTYTVHAKVKGFDDIIGSKSITITAGGGTTPPPGGGTGPGPVDPGPVDPDPVDPDPVDPDPVDPIPPRPGQSVDAGDSIVVERETSETGQVKAVTKVDGAKLAEVISGSPAADRVSLKVERAEGEVAELRLPKAAVEALEGAVNKNIVVDIETDSGSVTIPVKELAAEKVRGMLDVAADADFEVSVFVNPASPQEAATVTATLESDARGLKAKSEIVDFSMIVRSGDKSQNVTRFSSYIHRELPVTDVTNPENLVVYNVDAAPVAVPTQAGTDRVRFSSYEFSKYVVVEREPVVFSDLSAGHWAEKAINSLAVRDVIVGFPNNEVRWAATTTRAEFAAILTRALALPSSTDYDDQFSDVNGSEWFVKDLLPAVEAGIVAGNTNGTFAPNNPITREEAAAMIARATQYIEFAEDKYNKDHKLDQFSDADKVSNWAKEDVELAVQAGIIVGNTNGTFNAKGNTLRAEVASMVNLLLEKADLK
;
A
#
# COMPACT_ATOMS: atom_id res chain seq x y z
N MET A 1 -8.01 -2.66 -23.02
CA MET A 1 -7.44 -1.42 -23.57
C MET A 1 -8.14 -0.16 -23.06
N LYS A 2 -9.48 -0.06 -22.99
CA LYS A 2 -10.19 1.13 -22.45
C LYS A 2 -10.31 1.22 -20.90
N ARG A 3 -9.35 0.72 -20.11
CA ARG A 3 -9.51 0.64 -18.63
C ARG A 3 -8.28 0.94 -17.76
N TYR A 4 -7.10 1.14 -18.34
CA TYR A 4 -5.88 1.54 -17.61
C TYR A 4 -5.02 2.45 -18.50
N PRO A 5 -4.41 3.52 -17.96
CA PRO A 5 -3.31 4.19 -18.63
C PRO A 5 -2.11 3.22 -18.64
N PHE A 6 -1.72 2.74 -19.82
CA PHE A 6 -0.61 1.82 -19.93
C PHE A 6 0.71 2.54 -19.62
N SER A 7 1.52 1.95 -18.73
CA SER A 7 2.90 2.42 -18.54
C SER A 7 3.69 2.28 -19.85
N LYS A 8 4.77 3.06 -20.00
CA LYS A 8 5.66 2.98 -21.16
C LYS A 8 6.11 1.54 -21.46
N GLN A 9 6.37 0.76 -20.41
CA GLN A 9 6.71 -0.66 -20.49
C GLN A 9 5.55 -1.51 -21.03
N ALA A 10 4.31 -1.27 -20.60
CA ALA A 10 3.14 -2.00 -21.10
C ALA A 10 2.85 -1.68 -22.58
N VAL A 11 2.99 -0.43 -23.02
CA VAL A 11 2.87 -0.06 -24.44
C VAL A 11 3.94 -0.73 -25.30
N SER A 12 5.21 -0.72 -24.85
CA SER A 12 6.29 -1.40 -25.57
C SER A 12 6.13 -2.93 -25.58
N ILE A 13 5.57 -3.54 -24.53
CA ILE A 13 5.19 -4.98 -24.53
C ILE A 13 4.06 -5.24 -25.53
N MET A 14 3.07 -4.35 -25.65
CA MET A 14 1.99 -4.47 -26.64
C MET A 14 2.51 -4.34 -28.08
N LEU A 15 3.41 -3.39 -28.34
CA LEU A 15 4.05 -3.23 -29.65
C LEU A 15 4.94 -4.45 -29.98
N ALA A 16 5.75 -4.93 -29.03
CA ALA A 16 6.52 -6.16 -29.16
C ALA A 16 5.64 -7.38 -29.46
N THR A 17 4.49 -7.49 -28.78
CA THR A 17 3.52 -8.58 -29.00
C THR A 17 2.87 -8.50 -30.38
N ALA A 18 2.45 -7.30 -30.82
CA ALA A 18 1.89 -7.10 -32.15
C ALA A 18 2.91 -7.43 -33.26
N LEU A 19 4.15 -6.96 -33.10
CA LEU A 19 5.26 -7.24 -34.01
C LEU A 19 5.63 -8.72 -34.07
N ALA A 20 5.69 -9.41 -32.93
CA ALA A 20 6.03 -10.83 -32.87
C ALA A 20 4.93 -11.75 -33.45
N VAL A 21 3.65 -11.39 -33.30
CA VAL A 21 2.52 -12.24 -33.68
C VAL A 21 2.10 -12.06 -35.15
N THR A 22 2.38 -10.93 -35.78
CA THR A 22 1.85 -10.63 -37.13
C THR A 22 2.50 -11.43 -38.28
N PRO A 23 3.84 -11.58 -38.37
CA PRO A 23 4.48 -12.41 -39.42
C PRO A 23 4.14 -13.90 -39.31
N ILE A 24 3.64 -14.35 -38.15
CA ILE A 24 3.25 -15.74 -37.90
C ILE A 24 1.95 -16.10 -38.66
N ALA A 25 1.06 -15.13 -38.87
CA ALA A 25 -0.22 -15.37 -39.53
C ALA A 25 -0.09 -15.72 -41.02
N SER A 26 0.97 -15.26 -41.71
CA SER A 26 1.20 -15.51 -43.15
C SER A 26 1.90 -16.84 -43.46
N THR A 27 2.49 -17.50 -42.46
CA THR A 27 3.28 -18.74 -42.65
C THR A 27 2.53 -20.03 -42.30
N LEU A 28 1.29 -19.93 -41.79
CA LEU A 28 0.43 -21.08 -41.50
C LEU A 28 -0.18 -21.66 -42.78
N PRO A 29 0.07 -22.94 -43.13
CA PRO A 29 -0.49 -23.56 -44.33
C PRO A 29 -1.94 -23.99 -44.11
N VAL A 30 -2.89 -23.07 -44.33
CA VAL A 30 -4.33 -23.37 -44.41
C VAL A 30 -4.84 -22.97 -45.79
N GLY A 31 -5.49 -23.92 -46.49
CA GLY A 31 -5.80 -23.78 -47.91
C GLY A 31 -6.82 -22.67 -48.23
N GLY A 32 -6.34 -21.58 -48.81
CA GLY A 32 -7.11 -20.47 -49.36
C GLY A 32 -6.20 -19.26 -49.58
N GLU A 33 -6.34 -18.54 -50.69
CA GLU A 33 -5.59 -17.29 -50.90
C GLU A 33 -6.08 -16.21 -49.93
N VAL A 34 -5.49 -16.16 -48.73
CA VAL A 34 -5.54 -14.96 -47.90
C VAL A 34 -4.54 -13.98 -48.51
N GLN A 35 -5.02 -13.14 -49.42
CA GLN A 35 -4.31 -11.91 -49.75
C GLN A 35 -4.06 -11.15 -48.45
N ALA A 36 -2.86 -10.59 -48.29
CA ALA A 36 -2.51 -9.78 -47.12
C ALA A 36 -3.64 -8.76 -46.89
N ALA A 37 -4.35 -8.92 -45.75
CA ALA A 37 -5.47 -8.06 -45.45
C ALA A 37 -4.94 -6.64 -45.33
N SER A 38 -5.49 -5.73 -46.13
CA SER A 38 -5.26 -4.29 -45.97
C SER A 38 -5.53 -3.90 -44.51
N VAL A 39 -4.64 -3.06 -43.95
CA VAL A 39 -4.71 -2.52 -42.58
C VAL A 39 -6.17 -2.33 -42.17
N SER A 40 -6.61 -3.14 -41.20
CA SER A 40 -7.98 -3.08 -40.73
C SER A 40 -8.26 -1.74 -40.05
N GLU A 41 -9.52 -1.32 -40.02
CA GLU A 41 -9.94 -0.06 -39.40
C GLU A 41 -9.48 0.06 -37.93
N VAL A 42 -9.36 -1.10 -37.26
CA VAL A 42 -8.85 -1.26 -35.89
C VAL A 42 -7.32 -1.13 -35.79
N GLU A 43 -6.57 -1.59 -36.80
CA GLU A 43 -5.10 -1.41 -36.84
C GLU A 43 -4.73 0.04 -37.17
N ALA A 44 -5.50 0.71 -38.03
CA ALA A 44 -5.33 2.14 -38.31
C ALA A 44 -5.58 2.99 -37.05
N GLU A 45 -6.66 2.70 -36.31
CA GLU A 45 -6.97 3.36 -35.02
C GLU A 45 -5.84 3.12 -33.98
N LEU A 46 -5.30 1.90 -33.92
CA LEU A 46 -4.16 1.56 -33.04
C LEU A 46 -2.85 2.27 -33.42
N ILE A 47 -2.58 2.46 -34.71
CA ILE A 47 -1.39 3.18 -35.20
C ILE A 47 -1.48 4.68 -34.85
N ASP A 48 -2.65 5.30 -34.99
CA ASP A 48 -2.86 6.69 -34.59
C ASP A 48 -2.70 6.87 -33.07
N ASP A 49 -3.29 6.00 -32.26
CA ASP A 49 -3.13 6.00 -30.79
C ASP A 49 -1.66 5.83 -30.37
N LEU A 50 -0.91 4.93 -31.02
CA LEU A 50 0.53 4.73 -30.79
C LEU A 50 1.36 5.95 -31.21
N HIS A 51 1.09 6.55 -32.37
CA HIS A 51 1.81 7.75 -32.81
C HIS A 51 1.57 8.94 -31.85
N ILE A 52 0.33 9.13 -31.40
CA ILE A 52 -0.02 10.15 -30.39
C ILE A 52 0.78 9.90 -29.10
N PHE A 53 0.90 8.64 -28.65
CA PHE A 53 1.71 8.27 -27.48
C PHE A 53 3.20 8.63 -27.65
N TYR A 54 3.85 8.21 -28.74
CA TYR A 54 5.27 8.49 -28.99
C TYR A 54 5.59 9.99 -28.98
N LYS A 55 4.72 10.80 -29.59
CA LYS A 55 4.86 12.27 -29.65
C LYS A 55 4.85 12.96 -28.28
N HIS A 56 4.23 12.36 -27.27
CA HIS A 56 4.18 12.91 -25.90
C HIS A 56 5.35 12.45 -25.01
N VAL A 57 6.03 11.34 -25.36
CA VAL A 57 7.10 10.76 -24.54
C VAL A 57 8.49 11.35 -24.85
N GLY A 58 8.69 11.87 -26.06
CA GLY A 58 9.96 12.45 -26.51
C GLY A 58 11.02 11.41 -26.91
N PRO A 59 12.03 11.80 -27.70
CA PRO A 59 12.99 10.86 -28.28
C PRO A 59 13.94 10.30 -27.23
N ILE A 60 14.21 8.99 -27.30
CA ILE A 60 15.43 8.40 -26.77
C ILE A 60 16.35 8.21 -27.98
N ASP A 61 17.46 8.93 -28.04
CA ASP A 61 18.41 8.87 -29.16
C ASP A 61 19.31 7.63 -29.01
N ILE A 62 18.84 6.49 -29.53
CA ILE A 62 19.57 5.20 -29.51
C ILE A 62 20.01 4.86 -30.93
N ASN A 63 21.31 4.70 -31.15
CA ASN A 63 21.84 4.24 -32.43
C ASN A 63 21.57 2.71 -32.58
N PRO A 64 20.74 2.26 -33.54
CA PRO A 64 20.33 0.86 -33.63
C PRO A 64 21.47 -0.11 -34.00
N HIS A 65 22.62 0.40 -34.45
CA HIS A 65 23.75 -0.42 -34.86
C HIS A 65 24.54 -1.04 -33.69
N HIS A 66 24.25 -0.70 -32.43
CA HIS A 66 24.98 -1.18 -31.24
C HIS A 66 24.14 -2.03 -30.26
N ILE A 67 23.02 -2.62 -30.71
CA ILE A 67 22.21 -3.53 -29.87
C ILE A 67 22.98 -4.85 -29.69
N MET A 68 23.58 -5.07 -28.50
CA MET A 68 24.17 -6.36 -28.13
C MET A 68 23.06 -7.28 -27.59
N ILE A 69 22.80 -8.37 -28.31
CA ILE A 69 21.73 -9.32 -27.99
C ILE A 69 22.33 -10.49 -27.22
N ASN A 70 21.88 -10.70 -25.98
CA ASN A 70 22.25 -11.87 -25.20
C ASN A 70 21.38 -13.06 -25.62
N ILE A 71 21.98 -13.97 -26.37
CA ILE A 71 21.27 -15.07 -27.04
C ILE A 71 20.98 -16.20 -26.03
N PRO A 72 19.71 -16.62 -25.87
CA PRO A 72 19.37 -17.76 -25.04
C PRO A 72 20.14 -19.02 -25.47
N VAL A 73 20.60 -19.82 -24.50
CA VAL A 73 21.37 -21.06 -24.78
C VAL A 73 20.60 -21.98 -25.75
N LYS A 74 19.28 -22.08 -25.58
CA LYS A 74 18.37 -22.84 -26.46
C LYS A 74 18.34 -22.38 -27.93
N VAL A 75 18.69 -21.13 -28.20
CA VAL A 75 18.80 -20.58 -29.57
C VAL A 75 20.18 -20.88 -30.13
N ARG A 76 21.24 -20.64 -29.35
CA ARG A 76 22.63 -20.94 -29.73
C ARG A 76 22.84 -22.43 -30.06
N ASP A 77 22.22 -23.32 -29.30
CA ASP A 77 22.30 -24.77 -29.51
C ASP A 77 21.65 -25.25 -30.83
N ARG A 78 20.93 -24.38 -31.55
CA ARG A 78 20.27 -24.68 -32.84
C ARG A 78 21.11 -24.29 -34.06
N GLY A 79 22.30 -23.70 -33.86
CA GLY A 79 23.29 -23.42 -34.91
C GLY A 79 23.35 -21.96 -35.34
N GLU A 80 24.46 -21.59 -36.00
CA GLU A 80 24.81 -20.20 -36.32
C GLU A 80 23.76 -19.48 -37.18
N GLU A 81 23.09 -20.18 -38.10
CA GLU A 81 22.06 -19.62 -38.98
C GLU A 81 20.79 -19.20 -38.19
N VAL A 82 20.39 -20.03 -37.22
CA VAL A 82 19.26 -19.74 -36.30
C VAL A 82 19.65 -18.64 -35.31
N GLU A 83 20.91 -18.62 -34.87
CA GLU A 83 21.44 -17.57 -34.00
C GLU A 83 21.44 -16.19 -34.70
N GLU A 84 21.82 -16.12 -35.98
CA GLU A 84 21.84 -14.85 -36.72
C GLU A 84 20.43 -14.35 -37.03
N ALA A 85 19.53 -15.23 -37.48
CA ALA A 85 18.10 -14.90 -37.65
C ALA A 85 17.45 -14.38 -36.35
N TYR A 86 17.87 -14.88 -35.18
CA TYR A 86 17.43 -14.39 -33.88
C TYR A 86 17.90 -12.97 -33.61
N LYS A 87 19.19 -12.67 -33.90
CA LYS A 87 19.76 -11.33 -33.73
C LYS A 87 19.08 -10.33 -34.64
N ASP A 88 18.90 -10.65 -35.91
CA ASP A 88 18.36 -9.73 -36.90
C ASP A 88 16.91 -9.36 -36.59
N ILE A 89 16.06 -10.34 -36.25
CA ILE A 89 14.66 -10.07 -35.86
C ILE A 89 14.59 -9.19 -34.61
N LEU A 90 15.37 -9.49 -33.57
CA LEU A 90 15.36 -8.68 -32.35
C LEU A 90 15.92 -7.26 -32.59
N LYS A 91 17.00 -7.13 -33.36
CA LYS A 91 17.59 -5.83 -33.71
C LYS A 91 16.60 -4.96 -34.50
N GLU A 92 15.87 -5.56 -35.44
CA GLU A 92 14.89 -4.83 -36.24
C GLU A 92 13.65 -4.45 -35.41
N ILE A 93 13.15 -5.35 -34.54
CA ILE A 93 12.09 -4.99 -33.58
C ILE A 93 12.55 -3.89 -32.62
N GLY A 94 13.78 -3.95 -32.10
CA GLY A 94 14.37 -2.88 -31.31
C GLY A 94 14.41 -1.56 -32.08
N THR A 95 14.79 -1.61 -33.36
CA THR A 95 14.75 -0.43 -34.25
C THR A 95 13.34 0.14 -34.39
N LEU A 96 12.31 -0.69 -34.55
CA LEU A 96 10.90 -0.26 -34.60
C LEU A 96 10.40 0.32 -33.25
N VAL A 97 10.84 -0.25 -32.12
CA VAL A 97 10.42 0.19 -30.78
C VAL A 97 11.10 1.50 -30.36
N TYR A 98 12.34 1.75 -30.79
CA TYR A 98 13.12 2.93 -30.39
C TYR A 98 13.25 4.02 -31.45
N SER A 99 12.78 3.80 -32.69
CA SER A 99 12.73 4.85 -33.72
C SER A 99 11.67 5.92 -33.39
N ASN A 100 12.00 7.17 -33.72
CA ASN A 100 11.07 8.29 -33.62
C ASN A 100 10.33 8.49 -34.95
N TYR A 101 9.02 8.25 -34.97
CA TYR A 101 8.16 8.40 -36.15
C TYR A 101 7.46 9.76 -36.14
N GLU A 102 7.77 10.60 -37.12
CA GLU A 102 7.25 11.98 -37.16
C GLU A 102 5.77 12.07 -37.56
N GLN A 103 5.26 11.12 -38.34
CA GLN A 103 3.83 10.97 -38.70
C GLN A 103 3.34 9.52 -38.47
N PRO A 104 2.02 9.28 -38.30
CA PRO A 104 1.46 7.93 -38.21
C PRO A 104 1.80 7.05 -39.42
N SER A 105 1.83 7.66 -40.62
CA SER A 105 2.21 7.00 -41.87
C SER A 105 3.64 6.47 -41.87
N ASP A 106 4.55 7.06 -41.09
CA ASP A 106 5.96 6.63 -41.06
C ASP A 106 6.11 5.37 -40.21
N LEU A 107 5.38 5.31 -39.09
CA LEU A 107 5.23 4.10 -38.28
C LEU A 107 4.53 3.00 -39.09
N GLU A 108 3.41 3.32 -39.75
CA GLU A 108 2.69 2.38 -40.63
C GLU A 108 3.59 1.81 -41.74
N ASN A 109 4.37 2.66 -42.41
CA ASN A 109 5.32 2.22 -43.44
C ASN A 109 6.45 1.35 -42.87
N ALA A 110 6.94 1.63 -41.67
CA ALA A 110 7.96 0.81 -41.03
C ALA A 110 7.42 -0.54 -40.55
N LEU A 111 6.20 -0.57 -39.99
CA LEU A 111 5.48 -1.80 -39.62
C LEU A 111 5.19 -2.68 -40.84
N ASN A 112 4.69 -2.09 -41.93
CA ASN A 112 4.47 -2.78 -43.20
C ASN A 112 5.81 -3.28 -43.79
N GLY A 113 6.86 -2.45 -43.78
CA GLY A 113 8.20 -2.83 -44.24
C GLY A 113 8.79 -4.02 -43.46
N PHE A 114 8.62 -4.03 -42.14
CA PHE A 114 9.02 -5.15 -41.30
C PHE A 114 8.22 -6.43 -41.60
N ARG A 115 6.90 -6.34 -41.68
CA ARG A 115 5.98 -7.47 -41.92
C ARG A 115 6.15 -8.08 -43.30
N ASP A 116 6.28 -7.23 -44.32
CA ASP A 116 6.28 -7.63 -45.73
C ASP A 116 7.71 -7.91 -46.25
N SER A 117 8.73 -7.70 -45.42
CA SER A 117 10.10 -8.15 -45.64
C SER A 117 10.16 -9.67 -45.71
N LYS A 118 10.51 -10.18 -46.90
CA LYS A 118 10.76 -11.60 -47.11
C LYS A 118 11.89 -12.13 -46.21
N GLU A 119 12.93 -11.34 -45.97
CA GLU A 119 14.07 -11.71 -45.13
C GLU A 119 13.64 -11.93 -43.68
N HIS A 120 12.74 -11.10 -43.15
CA HIS A 120 12.19 -11.33 -41.81
C HIS A 120 11.28 -12.55 -41.79
N GLN A 121 10.44 -12.77 -42.82
CA GLN A 121 9.59 -13.95 -42.91
C GLN A 121 10.40 -15.26 -42.96
N ASP A 122 11.47 -15.29 -43.77
CA ASP A 122 12.41 -16.40 -43.87
C ASP A 122 13.14 -16.62 -42.52
N ASN A 123 13.58 -15.55 -41.84
CA ASN A 123 14.18 -15.62 -40.50
C ASN A 123 13.19 -16.12 -39.42
N PHE A 124 11.92 -15.69 -39.44
CA PHE A 124 10.89 -16.19 -38.52
C PHE A 124 10.60 -17.67 -38.80
N GLN A 125 10.56 -18.09 -40.06
CA GLN A 125 10.39 -19.49 -40.42
C GLN A 125 11.57 -20.36 -39.94
N LEU A 126 12.79 -19.84 -40.01
CA LEU A 126 13.99 -20.49 -39.49
C LEU A 126 13.98 -20.57 -37.95
N LEU A 127 13.60 -19.48 -37.26
CA LEU A 127 13.50 -19.44 -35.81
C LEU A 127 12.49 -20.43 -35.24
N PHE A 128 11.37 -20.70 -35.93
CA PHE A 128 10.30 -21.52 -35.38
C PHE A 128 10.00 -22.80 -36.18
N GLU A 129 10.89 -23.20 -37.09
CA GLU A 129 10.86 -24.47 -37.86
C GLU A 129 9.50 -24.77 -38.54
N GLY A 130 8.71 -23.72 -38.84
CA GLY A 130 7.35 -23.84 -39.37
C GLY A 130 6.31 -24.48 -38.42
N LYS A 131 6.62 -24.66 -37.13
CA LYS A 131 5.71 -25.20 -36.10
C LYS A 131 5.82 -24.45 -34.79
N ILE A 132 5.19 -23.28 -34.77
CA ILE A 132 5.12 -22.41 -33.59
C ILE A 132 4.11 -22.97 -32.59
N THR A 133 4.52 -23.18 -31.33
CA THR A 133 3.59 -23.38 -30.21
C THR A 133 3.36 -22.08 -29.44
N SER A 134 2.27 -22.01 -28.68
CA SER A 134 1.99 -20.86 -27.80
C SER A 134 3.11 -20.62 -26.77
N ASN A 135 3.81 -21.67 -26.33
CA ASN A 135 4.94 -21.55 -25.41
C ASN A 135 6.16 -20.91 -26.08
N ASP A 136 6.39 -21.15 -27.38
CA ASP A 136 7.51 -20.56 -28.10
C ASP A 136 7.30 -19.05 -28.29
N ILE A 137 6.06 -18.63 -28.55
CA ILE A 137 5.66 -17.20 -28.60
C ILE A 137 5.83 -16.55 -27.22
N VAL A 138 5.32 -17.19 -26.16
CA VAL A 138 5.44 -16.66 -24.78
C VAL A 138 6.90 -16.55 -24.34
N GLN A 139 7.74 -17.54 -24.66
CA GLN A 139 9.16 -17.49 -24.37
C GLN A 139 9.86 -16.40 -25.20
N PHE A 140 9.55 -16.26 -26.49
CA PHE A 140 10.11 -15.20 -27.33
C PHE A 140 9.76 -13.79 -26.79
N ILE A 141 8.52 -13.57 -26.37
CA ILE A 141 8.09 -12.31 -25.74
C ILE A 141 8.76 -12.09 -24.38
N ALA A 142 8.97 -13.16 -23.59
CA ALA A 142 9.70 -13.07 -22.33
C ALA A 142 11.19 -12.74 -22.54
N ASP A 143 11.83 -13.34 -23.54
CA ASP A 143 13.22 -13.07 -23.91
C ASP A 143 13.36 -11.63 -24.44
N MET A 144 12.46 -11.18 -25.32
CA MET A 144 12.35 -9.77 -25.74
C MET A 144 12.21 -8.84 -24.54
N LYS A 145 11.37 -9.20 -23.55
CA LYS A 145 11.18 -8.38 -22.35
C LYS A 145 12.50 -8.20 -21.59
N ASP A 146 13.28 -9.27 -21.47
CA ASP A 146 14.58 -9.26 -20.81
C ASP A 146 15.62 -8.40 -21.56
N GLN A 147 15.73 -8.58 -22.88
CA GLN A 147 16.68 -7.85 -23.73
C GLN A 147 16.43 -6.33 -23.77
N PHE A 148 15.17 -5.91 -23.88
CA PHE A 148 14.82 -4.51 -24.12
C PHE A 148 14.46 -3.72 -22.85
N PHE A 149 13.96 -4.37 -21.80
CA PHE A 149 13.44 -3.65 -20.62
C PHE A 149 14.05 -4.08 -19.28
N THR A 150 14.77 -5.20 -19.19
CA THR A 150 15.38 -5.66 -17.92
C THR A 150 16.89 -5.39 -17.86
N ASN A 151 17.63 -5.47 -18.97
CA ASN A 151 19.10 -5.39 -18.95
C ASN A 151 19.70 -4.18 -19.72
N PRO A 152 19.75 -2.98 -19.10
CA PRO A 152 20.30 -1.77 -19.74
C PRO A 152 21.83 -1.74 -19.87
N MET A 153 22.57 -2.71 -19.30
CA MET A 153 24.04 -2.78 -19.41
C MET A 153 24.53 -3.39 -20.74
N SER A 154 23.63 -3.89 -21.59
CA SER A 154 23.93 -4.42 -22.92
C SER A 154 24.35 -3.33 -23.94
N TYR A 155 24.25 -2.04 -23.60
CA TYR A 155 24.11 -0.96 -24.58
C TYR A 155 25.40 -0.14 -24.87
N VAL A 156 26.59 -0.63 -24.52
CA VAL A 156 27.84 0.13 -24.76
C VAL A 156 28.95 -0.72 -25.39
N THR A 157 29.09 -0.62 -26.71
CA THR A 157 30.42 -0.65 -27.36
C THR A 157 30.59 0.57 -28.26
N VAL A 158 31.52 1.46 -27.88
CA VAL A 158 32.01 2.55 -28.74
C VAL A 158 33.38 2.15 -29.29
N THR A 159 33.45 1.93 -30.59
CA THR A 159 34.69 1.85 -31.39
C THR A 159 35.26 3.27 -31.56
N VAL A 160 36.56 3.59 -31.43
CA VAL A 160 37.81 2.84 -31.11
C VAL A 160 38.73 3.76 -30.29
N GLY A 161 39.46 3.25 -29.30
CA GLY A 161 40.58 4.00 -28.69
C GLY A 161 41.10 3.43 -27.36
N ASP A 162 42.08 2.52 -27.43
CA ASP A 162 42.94 2.06 -26.33
C ASP A 162 42.28 1.51 -25.05
N ALA A 163 41.89 0.23 -25.12
CA ALA A 163 41.57 -0.57 -23.94
C ALA A 163 42.84 -0.95 -23.13
N ILE A 164 43.24 -0.07 -22.21
CA ILE A 164 43.99 -0.47 -21.01
C ILE A 164 43.02 -0.39 -19.83
N SER A 165 42.74 -1.54 -19.20
CA SER A 165 41.65 -1.68 -18.22
C SER A 165 41.71 -0.63 -17.11
N PHE A 166 40.70 0.25 -17.07
CA PHE A 166 40.48 1.25 -16.01
C PHE A 166 40.58 0.63 -14.61
N ARG A 167 39.99 -0.55 -14.43
CA ARG A 167 40.11 -1.40 -13.23
C ARG A 167 41.55 -1.66 -12.79
N GLY A 168 42.41 -2.16 -13.69
CA GLY A 168 43.80 -2.48 -13.38
C GLY A 168 44.67 -1.24 -13.08
N ASN A 169 44.32 -0.09 -13.68
CA ASN A 169 44.99 1.18 -13.35
C ASN A 169 44.52 1.75 -12.01
N ILE A 170 43.23 1.64 -11.66
CA ILE A 170 42.70 2.07 -10.36
C ILE A 170 43.21 1.18 -9.23
N GLU A 171 43.14 -0.15 -9.38
CA GLU A 171 43.66 -1.10 -8.38
C GLU A 171 45.14 -0.83 -8.08
N LYS A 172 45.94 -0.50 -9.11
CA LYS A 172 47.34 -0.10 -8.95
C LYS A 172 47.52 1.30 -8.34
N LEU A 173 46.78 2.30 -8.81
CA LEU A 173 46.87 3.69 -8.32
C LEU A 173 46.49 3.79 -6.84
N VAL A 174 45.44 3.08 -6.42
CA VAL A 174 44.98 3.01 -5.02
C VAL A 174 45.98 2.27 -4.12
N PHE A 175 46.69 1.27 -4.66
CA PHE A 175 47.73 0.55 -3.91
C PHE A 175 49.02 1.37 -3.78
N ASP A 176 49.45 2.05 -4.86
CA ASP A 176 50.67 2.86 -4.91
C ASP A 176 50.55 4.22 -4.18
N THR A 177 49.35 4.83 -4.08
CA THR A 177 49.18 6.16 -3.45
C THR A 177 49.05 6.15 -1.92
N LYS A 178 49.06 4.97 -1.28
CA LYS A 178 48.74 4.76 0.15
C LYS A 178 49.73 5.38 1.17
N SER A 179 50.71 6.18 0.74
CA SER A 179 51.74 6.74 1.64
C SER A 179 52.14 8.21 1.45
N THR A 180 51.67 8.94 0.43
CA THR A 180 52.38 10.18 0.02
C THR A 180 51.58 11.43 -0.38
N ASN A 181 50.25 11.43 -0.60
CA ASN A 181 49.56 12.61 -1.16
C ASN A 181 48.42 13.21 -0.31
N THR A 182 48.58 14.48 0.06
CA THR A 182 47.59 15.34 0.74
C THR A 182 46.71 16.16 -0.20
N ASN A 183 46.76 15.94 -1.53
CA ASN A 183 45.96 16.66 -2.52
C ASN A 183 45.30 15.70 -3.55
N LEU A 184 44.51 14.75 -3.04
CA LEU A 184 43.84 13.73 -3.85
C LEU A 184 42.84 14.31 -4.87
N ASN A 185 42.14 15.39 -4.50
CA ASN A 185 41.11 16.03 -5.33
C ASN A 185 41.69 16.68 -6.61
N GLY A 186 42.82 17.39 -6.49
CA GLY A 186 43.48 18.00 -7.65
C GLY A 186 44.00 16.97 -8.65
N ILE A 187 44.55 15.85 -8.15
CA ILE A 187 45.08 14.76 -8.98
C ILE A 187 43.95 14.03 -9.73
N LEU A 188 42.81 13.81 -9.08
CA LEU A 188 41.62 13.25 -9.76
C LEU A 188 41.11 14.19 -10.86
N MET A 189 40.96 15.48 -10.56
CA MET A 189 40.54 16.49 -11.54
C MET A 189 41.45 16.53 -12.78
N GLU A 190 42.77 16.34 -12.61
CA GLU A 190 43.74 16.32 -13.70
C GLU A 190 43.80 14.99 -14.47
N ALA A 191 43.54 13.86 -13.80
CA ALA A 191 43.64 12.52 -14.39
C ALA A 191 42.34 12.00 -15.05
N THR A 192 41.17 12.38 -14.53
CA THR A 192 39.85 11.94 -15.03
C THR A 192 39.00 13.08 -15.58
N GLY A 193 39.48 14.33 -15.50
CA GLY A 193 38.70 15.52 -15.82
C GLY A 193 37.64 15.88 -14.76
N GLN A 194 37.56 15.10 -13.66
CA GLN A 194 36.54 15.25 -12.62
C GLN A 194 37.16 15.17 -11.23
N GLY A 195 36.77 16.08 -10.33
CA GLY A 195 37.21 16.06 -8.94
C GLY A 195 36.63 14.88 -8.15
N LEU A 196 37.02 14.78 -6.87
CA LEU A 196 36.56 13.77 -5.92
C LEU A 196 35.03 13.57 -5.97
N GLU A 197 34.30 14.67 -6.07
CA GLU A 197 32.83 14.74 -6.04
C GLU A 197 32.18 14.15 -7.30
N GLY A 198 32.77 14.37 -8.48
CA GLY A 198 32.35 13.72 -9.73
C GLY A 198 32.74 12.25 -9.78
N PHE A 199 33.96 11.93 -9.34
CA PHE A 199 34.43 10.55 -9.22
C PHE A 199 33.55 9.70 -8.29
N PHE A 200 33.07 10.26 -7.17
CA PHE A 200 32.16 9.53 -6.27
C PHE A 200 30.72 9.46 -6.78
N ARG A 201 30.23 10.47 -7.51
CA ARG A 201 28.95 10.37 -8.22
C ARG A 201 28.96 9.20 -9.21
N ASP A 202 30.02 9.07 -10.00
CA ASP A 202 30.15 8.01 -10.99
C ASP A 202 30.44 6.63 -10.33
N LEU A 203 30.80 6.61 -9.03
CA LEU A 203 30.95 5.41 -8.20
C LEU A 203 29.61 4.94 -7.60
N THR A 204 28.60 5.84 -7.51
CA THR A 204 27.26 5.53 -7.00
C THR A 204 26.60 4.40 -7.77
N ASP A 205 26.76 4.38 -9.10
CA ASP A 205 26.18 3.38 -10.02
C ASP A 205 26.76 1.95 -9.83
N ALA A 206 27.84 1.79 -9.05
CA ALA A 206 28.52 0.51 -8.83
C ALA A 206 28.41 -0.01 -7.38
N THR A 207 27.65 0.67 -6.51
CA THR A 207 27.75 0.47 -5.05
C THR A 207 27.36 -0.95 -4.59
N GLU A 208 26.33 -1.56 -5.19
CA GLU A 208 25.86 -2.92 -4.81
C GLU A 208 26.88 -4.03 -5.07
N TYR A 209 27.81 -3.83 -6.02
CA TYR A 209 28.85 -4.82 -6.36
C TYR A 209 30.18 -4.61 -5.63
N ILE A 210 30.39 -3.45 -4.98
CA ILE A 210 31.70 -3.05 -4.43
C ILE A 210 31.73 -3.09 -2.89
N ASP A 211 30.64 -2.71 -2.21
CA ASP A 211 30.57 -2.67 -0.74
C ASP A 211 29.28 -3.35 -0.23
N PRO A 212 29.05 -4.63 -0.57
CA PRO A 212 27.78 -5.33 -0.31
C PRO A 212 27.47 -5.50 1.19
N ASP A 213 28.47 -5.40 2.06
CA ASP A 213 28.34 -5.43 3.52
C ASP A 213 28.41 -4.03 4.18
N ASN A 214 28.43 -2.96 3.36
CA ASN A 214 28.56 -1.56 3.78
C ASN A 214 29.82 -1.27 4.62
N SER A 215 30.83 -2.15 4.62
CA SER A 215 31.99 -2.05 5.52
C SER A 215 32.89 -0.84 5.19
N ILE A 216 33.07 -0.52 3.91
CA ILE A 216 33.88 0.62 3.44
C ILE A 216 33.13 1.92 3.68
N ARG A 217 31.82 1.96 3.38
CA ARG A 217 30.89 3.05 3.69
C ARG A 217 30.89 3.38 5.18
N ASN A 218 30.79 2.37 6.04
CA ASN A 218 30.82 2.55 7.50
C ASN A 218 32.18 3.08 8.00
N ALA A 219 33.29 2.63 7.41
CA ALA A 219 34.62 3.14 7.74
C ALA A 219 34.81 4.60 7.32
N LEU A 220 34.32 5.00 6.14
CA LEU A 220 34.35 6.39 5.66
C LEU A 220 33.52 7.33 6.53
N ILE A 221 32.30 6.93 6.88
CA ILE A 221 31.40 7.70 7.75
C ILE A 221 32.00 7.85 9.16
N SER A 222 32.50 6.77 9.76
CA SER A 222 33.19 6.82 11.07
C SER A 222 34.44 7.72 11.04
N SER A 223 35.22 7.67 9.95
CA SER A 223 36.40 8.54 9.76
C SER A 223 36.02 10.01 9.68
N ALA A 224 35.00 10.35 8.88
CA ALA A 224 34.51 11.73 8.74
C ALA A 224 33.97 12.33 10.06
N PHE A 225 33.45 11.50 10.96
CA PHE A 225 33.02 11.93 12.30
C PHE A 225 34.16 12.05 13.32
N LYS A 226 35.26 11.29 13.18
CA LYS A 226 36.38 11.29 14.14
C LYS A 226 37.20 12.60 14.17
N GLU A 227 37.12 13.45 13.15
CA GLU A 227 37.80 14.75 13.13
C GLU A 227 37.10 15.86 13.95
N ILE A 228 35.87 15.66 14.44
CA ILE A 228 35.05 16.74 15.03
C ILE A 228 34.69 16.44 16.48
N THR A 229 35.41 17.06 17.42
CA THR A 229 35.20 16.88 18.87
C THR A 229 34.71 18.15 19.56
N THR A 230 33.40 18.28 19.82
CA THR A 230 32.84 19.01 21.00
C THR A 230 31.30 18.95 21.09
N LEU A 231 30.79 18.48 22.23
CA LEU A 231 29.37 18.59 22.63
C LEU A 231 29.12 19.88 23.43
N ASN A 232 28.18 20.71 22.98
CA ASN A 232 27.71 21.86 23.76
C ASN A 232 26.58 21.46 24.70
N GLY A 233 26.96 21.09 25.93
CA GLY A 233 26.05 20.88 27.05
C GLY A 233 25.18 22.11 27.44
N PRO A 234 24.33 21.94 28.47
CA PRO A 234 22.92 22.33 28.42
C PRO A 234 22.61 23.81 28.66
N SER A 235 21.56 24.29 27.99
CA SER A 235 20.83 25.52 28.36
C SER A 235 20.04 25.30 29.65
N THR A 236 20.29 26.09 30.68
CA THR A 236 19.56 26.00 31.96
C THR A 236 18.31 26.89 31.98
N SER A 237 17.12 26.29 32.04
CA SER A 237 15.91 26.97 32.53
C SER A 237 15.54 26.40 33.90
N THR A 238 16.03 27.04 34.97
CA THR A 238 15.74 26.63 36.34
C THR A 238 14.36 27.12 36.80
N THR A 239 13.33 26.29 36.62
CA THR A 239 12.17 26.29 37.52
C THR A 239 12.41 25.25 38.61
N ASN A 240 12.39 25.70 39.87
CA ASN A 240 12.71 24.86 41.03
C ASN A 240 11.75 23.67 41.14
N THR A 241 12.24 22.46 40.82
CA THR A 241 11.87 21.14 41.39
C THR A 241 12.36 19.96 40.53
N SER A 242 12.66 20.16 39.23
CA SER A 242 12.68 19.04 38.27
C SER A 242 14.05 18.52 37.74
N ASN A 243 15.18 19.19 37.94
CA ASN A 243 16.52 18.74 37.46
C ASN A 243 16.56 18.18 36.00
N LYS A 244 15.81 18.81 35.08
CA LYS A 244 15.74 18.41 33.66
C LYS A 244 16.81 19.10 32.84
N PHE A 245 17.52 18.35 32.01
CA PHE A 245 18.52 18.86 31.09
C PHE A 245 18.18 18.46 29.65
N TYR A 246 18.31 19.43 28.75
CA TYR A 246 18.18 19.24 27.30
C TYR A 246 19.56 18.98 26.70
N LEU A 247 19.72 17.86 25.99
CA LEU A 247 20.93 17.54 25.26
C LEU A 247 20.82 17.99 23.80
N SER A 248 21.87 18.62 23.28
CA SER A 248 21.95 18.98 21.86
C SER A 248 23.40 19.01 21.37
N VAL A 249 23.57 18.79 20.06
CA VAL A 249 24.81 19.05 19.32
C VAL A 249 24.85 20.52 18.86
N ASN A 250 26.02 21.06 18.51
CA ASN A 250 26.16 22.47 18.14
C ASN A 250 25.63 22.77 16.71
N ASP A 251 25.39 24.04 16.39
CA ASP A 251 24.81 24.43 15.09
C ASP A 251 25.75 24.20 13.89
N ALA A 252 27.06 24.27 14.09
CA ALA A 252 28.03 23.92 13.04
C ALA A 252 27.95 22.42 12.68
N TYR A 253 27.66 21.57 13.68
CA TYR A 253 27.43 20.14 13.51
C TYR A 253 26.06 19.86 12.89
N ARG A 254 24.99 20.57 13.29
CA ARG A 254 23.68 20.53 12.59
C ARG A 254 23.81 20.87 11.10
N SER A 255 24.56 21.90 10.74
CA SER A 255 24.79 22.28 9.34
C SER A 255 25.61 21.23 8.56
N LYS A 256 26.56 20.54 9.20
CA LYS A 256 27.28 19.42 8.57
C LYS A 256 26.44 18.15 8.47
N ILE A 257 25.58 17.85 9.47
CA ILE A 257 24.57 16.79 9.37
C ILE A 257 23.60 17.09 8.22
N ALA A 258 23.19 18.34 8.02
CA ALA A 258 22.33 18.69 6.88
C ALA A 258 23.00 18.42 5.53
N ASN A 259 24.32 18.64 5.41
CA ASN A 259 25.07 18.29 4.19
C ASN A 259 25.30 16.78 4.06
N LEU A 260 25.54 16.06 5.16
CA LEU A 260 25.64 14.59 5.16
C LEU A 260 24.30 13.90 4.92
N ASN A 261 23.18 14.45 5.41
CA ASN A 261 21.83 14.01 5.08
C ASN A 261 21.58 14.19 3.57
N LYS A 262 22.03 15.28 2.95
CA LYS A 262 21.96 15.45 1.48
C LYS A 262 22.84 14.46 0.72
N MET A 263 24.01 14.10 1.27
CA MET A 263 24.82 13.00 0.71
C MET A 263 24.17 11.63 0.90
N ASN A 264 23.39 11.44 1.97
CA ASN A 264 22.66 10.20 2.27
C ASN A 264 21.37 10.09 1.43
N GLU A 265 20.66 11.20 1.21
CA GLU A 265 19.53 11.31 0.27
C GLU A 265 19.96 10.93 -1.16
N ALA A 266 21.21 11.19 -1.54
CA ALA A 266 21.77 10.78 -2.83
C ALA A 266 22.20 9.29 -2.92
N LEU A 267 22.03 8.50 -1.84
CA LEU A 267 22.45 7.09 -1.73
C LEU A 267 21.30 6.17 -1.26
N HIS A 268 20.04 6.60 -1.46
CA HIS A 268 18.76 5.97 -1.06
C HIS A 268 18.33 6.07 0.42
N ASP A 269 17.05 5.76 0.64
CA ASP A 269 16.14 6.58 1.46
C ASP A 269 16.20 6.33 2.97
N VAL A 270 17.13 7.03 3.64
CA VAL A 270 17.03 7.29 5.09
C VAL A 270 17.14 8.79 5.35
N ARG A 271 15.99 9.46 5.42
CA ARG A 271 15.94 10.83 5.94
C ARG A 271 16.25 10.87 7.43
N ASN A 272 17.11 11.80 7.82
CA ASN A 272 17.54 12.13 9.18
C ASN A 272 18.47 11.11 9.86
N ILE A 273 19.77 11.37 9.78
CA ILE A 273 20.77 10.87 10.74
C ILE A 273 20.32 11.21 12.17
N ALA A 274 19.82 10.20 12.89
CA ALA A 274 19.36 10.31 14.27
C ALA A 274 20.47 9.98 15.28
N PHE A 275 20.35 10.48 16.50
CA PHE A 275 21.34 10.27 17.57
C PHE A 275 20.75 9.49 18.73
N ASP A 276 21.48 8.45 19.14
CA ASP A 276 21.23 7.74 20.39
C ASP A 276 22.08 8.36 21.49
N TRP A 277 21.42 8.80 22.57
CA TRP A 277 22.06 9.44 23.72
C TRP A 277 22.29 8.42 24.83
N TYR A 278 23.41 8.51 25.52
CA TYR A 278 23.78 7.60 26.60
C TYR A 278 24.23 8.37 27.84
N VAL A 279 23.85 7.90 29.03
CA VAL A 279 24.44 8.33 30.31
C VAL A 279 25.24 7.15 30.86
N GLY A 280 26.57 7.30 30.92
CA GLY A 280 27.47 6.16 31.05
C GLY A 280 27.21 5.16 29.91
N THR A 281 26.77 3.96 30.26
CA THR A 281 26.41 2.88 29.31
C THR A 281 24.92 2.79 28.99
N GLN A 282 24.04 3.53 29.65
CA GLN A 282 22.59 3.39 29.48
C GLN A 282 22.03 4.33 28.41
N LYS A 283 21.43 3.76 27.37
CA LYS A 283 20.71 4.46 26.30
C LYS A 283 19.50 5.21 26.89
N GLN A 284 19.27 6.41 26.40
CA GLN A 284 18.20 7.32 26.81
C GLN A 284 17.17 7.39 25.68
N THR A 285 15.89 7.24 26.02
CA THR A 285 14.80 7.23 25.03
C THR A 285 14.46 8.63 24.49
N ASN A 286 14.67 9.67 25.30
CA ASN A 286 14.32 11.06 24.98
C ASN A 286 15.53 12.00 25.18
N SER A 287 15.57 13.12 24.45
CA SER A 287 16.60 14.18 24.58
C SER A 287 16.57 14.94 25.91
N ASN A 288 15.57 14.66 26.77
CA ASN A 288 15.27 15.35 28.02
C ASN A 288 15.56 14.40 29.19
N ILE A 289 16.71 14.57 29.83
CA ILE A 289 17.14 13.67 30.92
C ILE A 289 16.83 14.32 32.27
N THR A 290 16.25 13.54 33.17
CA THR A 290 16.03 13.91 34.58
C THR A 290 16.97 13.11 35.46
N PHE A 291 17.80 13.78 36.26
CA PHE A 291 18.71 13.11 37.20
C PHE A 291 18.16 13.20 38.62
N SER A 292 17.90 12.03 39.21
CA SER A 292 17.27 11.89 40.53
C SER A 292 18.23 12.10 41.72
N ASN A 293 19.54 12.04 41.50
CA ASN A 293 20.56 12.18 42.55
C ASN A 293 21.61 13.26 42.19
N ALA A 294 22.23 13.84 43.21
CA ALA A 294 23.40 14.71 43.04
C ALA A 294 24.65 13.88 42.71
N GLY A 295 25.47 14.34 41.76
CA GLY A 295 26.63 13.59 41.26
C GLY A 295 27.17 14.14 39.93
N THR A 296 28.25 13.55 39.44
CA THR A 296 28.80 13.84 38.10
C THR A 296 28.49 12.68 37.15
N TYR A 297 27.87 12.99 36.03
CA TYR A 297 27.42 12.06 35.01
C TYR A 297 28.13 12.35 33.68
N THR A 298 28.68 11.32 33.03
CA THR A 298 29.23 11.48 31.67
C THR A 298 28.18 11.05 30.65
N VAL A 299 27.89 11.96 29.73
CA VAL A 299 26.95 11.78 28.63
C VAL A 299 27.73 11.49 27.36
N HIS A 300 27.27 10.54 26.55
CA HIS A 300 27.82 10.19 25.25
C HIS A 300 26.74 10.30 24.17
N ALA A 301 27.15 10.58 22.94
CA ALA A 301 26.30 10.49 21.75
C ALA A 301 26.85 9.40 20.79
N LYS A 302 25.94 8.67 20.17
CA LYS A 302 26.19 7.78 19.03
C LYS A 302 25.25 8.15 17.87
N VAL A 303 25.64 7.84 16.64
CA VAL A 303 24.67 7.85 15.52
C VAL A 303 23.83 6.58 15.61
N LYS A 304 22.52 6.67 15.42
CA LYS A 304 21.61 5.52 15.42
C LYS A 304 22.03 4.53 14.32
N GLY A 305 22.32 3.29 14.71
CA GLY A 305 22.86 2.26 13.81
C GLY A 305 24.40 2.14 13.79
N PHE A 306 25.13 2.98 14.53
CA PHE A 306 26.60 2.95 14.61
C PHE A 306 27.08 2.77 16.06
N ASP A 307 28.07 1.90 16.27
CA ASP A 307 28.57 1.60 17.61
C ASP A 307 29.63 2.57 18.15
N ASP A 308 30.27 3.36 17.29
CA ASP A 308 31.29 4.33 17.68
C ASP A 308 30.69 5.53 18.46
N ILE A 309 31.38 5.94 19.52
CA ILE A 309 31.04 7.16 20.26
C ILE A 309 31.58 8.37 19.50
N ILE A 310 30.67 9.22 19.02
CA ILE A 310 31.00 10.44 18.26
C ILE A 310 31.27 11.67 19.16
N GLY A 311 30.99 11.58 20.47
CA GLY A 311 31.34 12.62 21.42
C GLY A 311 30.92 12.32 22.85
N SER A 312 31.54 13.00 23.82
CA SER A 312 31.18 12.92 25.23
C SER A 312 31.27 14.27 25.97
N LYS A 313 30.51 14.42 27.08
CA LYS A 313 30.60 15.55 28.01
C LYS A 313 30.15 15.15 29.42
N SER A 314 30.87 15.60 30.45
CA SER A 314 30.46 15.41 31.85
C SER A 314 29.60 16.59 32.37
N ILE A 315 28.61 16.27 33.20
CA ILE A 315 27.63 17.18 33.81
C ILE A 315 27.62 16.91 35.32
N THR A 316 27.76 17.95 36.15
CA THR A 316 27.72 17.83 37.62
C THR A 316 26.48 18.47 38.19
N ILE A 317 25.83 17.80 39.15
CA ILE A 317 24.54 18.17 39.73
C ILE A 317 24.66 18.25 41.25
N THR A 318 24.19 19.35 41.83
CA THR A 318 24.27 19.68 43.26
C THR A 318 22.87 19.72 43.87
N ALA A 319 22.68 19.24 45.10
CA ALA A 319 21.37 19.20 45.76
C ALA A 319 20.93 20.59 46.27
N GLY A 320 19.68 20.97 46.00
CA GLY A 320 19.04 22.22 46.49
C GLY A 320 17.90 21.93 47.47
N GLY A 321 17.88 22.62 48.62
CA GLY A 321 16.87 22.44 49.66
C GLY A 321 15.55 23.18 49.40
N GLY A 322 14.44 22.66 49.92
CA GLY A 322 13.09 23.21 49.72
C GLY A 322 12.55 24.05 50.88
N THR A 323 11.49 24.82 50.60
CA THR A 323 10.63 25.52 51.58
C THR A 323 9.16 25.57 51.11
N THR A 324 8.26 25.87 52.04
CA THR A 324 6.78 25.70 51.97
C THR A 324 6.00 26.87 51.34
N PRO A 325 4.74 26.65 50.87
CA PRO A 325 3.92 27.68 50.19
C PRO A 325 2.92 28.43 51.12
N PRO A 326 2.50 29.66 50.74
CA PRO A 326 1.28 30.33 51.22
C PRO A 326 0.23 30.58 50.10
N PRO A 327 -1.03 30.99 50.41
CA PRO A 327 -2.19 30.74 49.53
C PRO A 327 -2.97 31.97 48.98
N GLY A 328 -3.66 31.76 47.85
CA GLY A 328 -5.05 32.24 47.60
C GLY A 328 -5.31 33.65 47.03
N GLY A 329 -6.17 33.73 46.00
CA GLY A 329 -6.80 34.97 45.49
C GLY A 329 -7.46 34.77 44.12
N GLY A 330 -8.69 35.26 43.89
CA GLY A 330 -9.48 34.95 42.67
C GLY A 330 -10.09 36.14 41.92
N THR A 331 -11.20 35.84 41.22
CA THR A 331 -12.12 36.65 40.36
C THR A 331 -11.78 36.60 38.87
N GLY A 332 -12.68 36.56 37.88
CA GLY A 332 -14.15 36.66 37.74
C GLY A 332 -14.47 36.82 36.22
N PRO A 333 -15.66 36.49 35.69
CA PRO A 333 -15.85 36.33 34.23
C PRO A 333 -16.40 37.58 33.50
N GLY A 334 -16.35 37.57 32.16
CA GLY A 334 -16.95 38.59 31.28
C GLY A 334 -17.69 37.97 30.07
N PRO A 335 -18.84 38.51 29.63
CA PRO A 335 -19.69 37.93 28.58
C PRO A 335 -19.47 38.56 27.19
N VAL A 336 -19.97 37.88 26.14
CA VAL A 336 -20.15 38.45 24.79
C VAL A 336 -21.46 37.93 24.17
N ASP A 337 -22.09 38.77 23.35
CA ASP A 337 -23.48 38.67 22.84
C ASP A 337 -23.49 38.38 21.32
N PRO A 338 -24.49 37.68 20.73
CA PRO A 338 -24.39 37.12 19.36
C PRO A 338 -25.30 37.77 18.29
N GLY A 339 -25.01 37.49 17.01
CA GLY A 339 -25.94 37.59 15.88
C GLY A 339 -25.29 38.02 14.54
N PRO A 340 -25.96 37.85 13.37
CA PRO A 340 -27.27 37.23 13.13
C PRO A 340 -27.26 36.06 12.08
N VAL A 341 -28.40 35.38 11.94
CA VAL A 341 -28.78 34.44 10.84
C VAL A 341 -29.18 35.23 9.56
N ASP A 342 -29.43 34.68 8.36
CA ASP A 342 -30.05 33.41 7.87
C ASP A 342 -29.52 33.09 6.43
N PRO A 343 -29.79 31.97 5.67
CA PRO A 343 -31.00 31.09 5.68
C PRO A 343 -30.83 29.55 5.52
N ASP A 344 -31.86 28.80 5.94
CA ASP A 344 -32.00 27.33 5.91
C ASP A 344 -31.95 26.63 4.52
N PRO A 345 -31.40 25.40 4.46
CA PRO A 345 -31.90 24.30 3.65
C PRO A 345 -32.84 23.38 4.45
N VAL A 346 -33.92 22.89 3.83
CA VAL A 346 -35.02 22.17 4.50
C VAL A 346 -34.66 20.74 4.91
N ASP A 347 -35.08 20.41 6.13
CA ASP A 347 -34.95 19.16 6.89
C ASP A 347 -35.50 17.91 6.15
N PRO A 348 -34.75 16.79 6.09
CA PRO A 348 -35.32 15.46 5.87
C PRO A 348 -35.84 14.88 7.19
N ASP A 349 -37.06 14.34 7.20
CA ASP A 349 -37.77 13.93 8.43
C ASP A 349 -36.91 13.14 9.44
N PRO A 350 -36.98 13.46 10.76
CA PRO A 350 -36.16 12.83 11.77
C PRO A 350 -36.55 11.36 11.96
N VAL A 351 -35.70 10.47 11.44
CA VAL A 351 -35.70 9.06 11.83
C VAL A 351 -35.29 8.98 13.30
N ASP A 352 -36.17 8.45 14.14
CA ASP A 352 -35.91 8.15 15.56
C ASP A 352 -34.60 7.33 15.69
N PRO A 353 -33.81 7.43 16.76
CA PRO A 353 -32.71 6.49 16.95
C PRO A 353 -33.33 5.14 17.33
N ASP A 354 -33.40 4.24 16.35
CA ASP A 354 -33.67 2.83 16.62
C ASP A 354 -32.70 2.32 17.69
N PRO A 355 -33.14 1.45 18.62
CA PRO A 355 -32.23 0.80 19.53
C PRO A 355 -31.17 0.02 18.73
N VAL A 356 -29.94 -0.05 19.25
CA VAL A 356 -28.91 -0.93 18.66
C VAL A 356 -29.39 -2.37 18.79
N ASP A 357 -29.97 -2.87 17.71
CA ASP A 357 -30.42 -4.25 17.61
C ASP A 357 -29.21 -5.19 17.76
N PRO A 358 -29.38 -6.37 18.37
CA PRO A 358 -28.32 -7.37 18.39
C PRO A 358 -27.91 -7.70 16.96
N ILE A 359 -26.60 -7.68 16.68
CA ILE A 359 -26.05 -7.91 15.34
C ILE A 359 -26.72 -9.15 14.75
N PRO A 360 -27.41 -9.04 13.60
CA PRO A 360 -28.21 -10.14 13.09
C PRO A 360 -27.32 -11.38 12.86
N PRO A 361 -27.87 -12.59 13.12
CA PRO A 361 -27.15 -13.83 12.88
C PRO A 361 -26.69 -13.84 11.42
N ARG A 362 -25.43 -14.21 11.19
CA ARG A 362 -24.82 -14.17 9.85
C ARG A 362 -25.77 -14.84 8.84
N PRO A 363 -26.17 -14.13 7.76
CA PRO A 363 -27.10 -14.69 6.78
C PRO A 363 -26.52 -15.92 6.08
N GLY A 364 -27.41 -16.64 5.39
CA GLY A 364 -27.07 -17.86 4.67
C GLY A 364 -27.11 -19.14 5.49
N GLN A 365 -27.09 -20.28 4.81
CA GLN A 365 -27.11 -21.61 5.40
C GLN A 365 -25.69 -22.03 5.82
N SER A 366 -25.48 -22.29 7.10
CA SER A 366 -24.21 -22.82 7.61
C SER A 366 -24.24 -24.36 7.69
N VAL A 367 -23.10 -25.00 7.42
CA VAL A 367 -22.85 -26.41 7.73
C VAL A 367 -21.73 -26.52 8.77
N ASP A 368 -21.97 -27.31 9.82
CA ASP A 368 -20.96 -27.65 10.83
C ASP A 368 -20.05 -28.76 10.30
N ALA A 369 -18.74 -28.52 10.31
CA ALA A 369 -17.73 -29.48 9.86
C ALA A 369 -16.96 -30.15 11.01
N GLY A 370 -17.51 -30.16 12.23
CA GLY A 370 -16.90 -30.79 13.42
C GLY A 370 -16.50 -32.26 13.26
N ASP A 371 -17.19 -33.06 12.43
CA ASP A 371 -16.80 -34.45 12.17
C ASP A 371 -15.52 -34.59 11.29
N SER A 372 -15.14 -33.51 10.58
CA SER A 372 -13.95 -33.43 9.74
C SER A 372 -12.67 -33.07 10.51
N ILE A 373 -12.76 -32.64 11.77
CA ILE A 373 -11.59 -32.14 12.51
C ILE A 373 -11.03 -33.15 13.52
N VAL A 374 -9.72 -33.06 13.75
CA VAL A 374 -8.99 -33.79 14.79
C VAL A 374 -8.08 -32.83 15.54
N VAL A 375 -8.20 -32.76 16.86
CA VAL A 375 -7.35 -31.89 17.71
C VAL A 375 -6.18 -32.67 18.27
N GLU A 376 -4.97 -32.24 17.93
CA GLU A 376 -3.70 -32.74 18.46
C GLU A 376 -3.02 -31.67 19.33
N ARG A 377 -2.08 -32.09 20.19
CA ARG A 377 -1.28 -31.17 21.03
C ARG A 377 0.18 -31.28 20.64
N GLU A 378 0.72 -30.17 20.15
CA GLU A 378 2.13 -30.02 19.75
C GLU A 378 2.82 -29.08 20.74
N THR A 379 4.00 -29.43 21.23
CA THR A 379 4.81 -28.55 22.10
C THR A 379 5.94 -27.94 21.28
N SER A 380 6.03 -26.61 21.23
CA SER A 380 7.11 -25.91 20.55
C SER A 380 8.47 -26.09 21.24
N GLU A 381 9.56 -25.75 20.55
CA GLU A 381 10.90 -25.69 21.16
C GLU A 381 11.01 -24.72 22.34
N THR A 382 10.11 -23.72 22.41
CA THR A 382 10.02 -22.76 23.53
C THR A 382 9.22 -23.29 24.72
N GLY A 383 8.67 -24.50 24.64
CA GLY A 383 7.83 -25.11 25.66
C GLY A 383 6.36 -24.66 25.65
N GLN A 384 5.97 -23.81 24.69
CA GLN A 384 4.57 -23.41 24.51
C GLN A 384 3.77 -24.58 23.92
N VAL A 385 2.65 -24.91 24.55
CA VAL A 385 1.72 -25.94 24.07
C VAL A 385 0.75 -25.33 23.07
N LYS A 386 0.50 -26.06 21.99
CA LYS A 386 -0.34 -25.64 20.87
C LYS A 386 -1.42 -26.69 20.61
N ALA A 387 -2.67 -26.27 20.62
CA ALA A 387 -3.83 -27.06 20.23
C ALA A 387 -4.03 -26.93 18.71
N VAL A 388 -3.64 -27.98 17.98
CA VAL A 388 -3.66 -28.02 16.52
C VAL A 388 -4.88 -28.78 16.05
N THR A 389 -5.85 -28.06 15.49
CA THR A 389 -7.05 -28.61 14.86
C THR A 389 -6.74 -28.90 13.39
N LYS A 390 -6.52 -30.17 13.05
CA LYS A 390 -6.22 -30.65 11.69
C LYS A 390 -7.53 -31.03 11.00
N VAL A 391 -7.72 -30.56 9.76
CA VAL A 391 -8.93 -30.84 8.97
C VAL A 391 -8.70 -31.97 7.98
N ASP A 392 -9.53 -33.01 8.04
CA ASP A 392 -9.58 -34.11 7.09
C ASP A 392 -10.34 -33.68 5.83
N GLY A 393 -9.60 -33.46 4.74
CA GLY A 393 -10.17 -32.98 3.47
C GLY A 393 -11.18 -33.93 2.83
N ALA A 394 -11.06 -35.25 3.04
CA ALA A 394 -12.00 -36.22 2.48
C ALA A 394 -13.35 -36.14 3.21
N LYS A 395 -13.33 -36.09 4.55
CA LYS A 395 -14.54 -35.87 5.34
C LYS A 395 -15.16 -34.50 5.10
N LEU A 396 -14.34 -33.46 4.93
CA LEU A 396 -14.83 -32.12 4.62
C LEU A 396 -15.58 -32.11 3.28
N ALA A 397 -15.08 -32.82 2.26
CA ALA A 397 -15.78 -32.99 0.99
C ALA A 397 -17.13 -33.73 1.15
N GLU A 398 -17.21 -34.74 2.03
CA GLU A 398 -18.48 -35.41 2.37
C GLU A 398 -19.49 -34.44 3.03
N VAL A 399 -19.04 -33.63 3.99
CA VAL A 399 -19.87 -32.61 4.68
C VAL A 399 -20.40 -31.56 3.69
N ILE A 400 -19.53 -31.02 2.83
CA ILE A 400 -19.89 -30.00 1.83
C ILE A 400 -20.84 -30.57 0.77
N SER A 401 -20.55 -31.77 0.24
CA SER A 401 -21.41 -32.41 -0.78
C SER A 401 -22.77 -32.85 -0.23
N GLY A 402 -22.87 -33.15 1.06
CA GLY A 402 -24.14 -33.36 1.76
C GLY A 402 -24.97 -32.07 1.94
N SER A 403 -24.34 -30.90 1.82
CA SER A 403 -24.95 -29.58 2.08
C SER A 403 -24.75 -28.60 0.90
N PRO A 404 -25.25 -28.91 -0.31
CA PRO A 404 -24.94 -28.13 -1.53
C PRO A 404 -25.50 -26.70 -1.55
N ALA A 405 -26.41 -26.37 -0.63
CA ALA A 405 -26.95 -25.02 -0.43
C ALA A 405 -26.24 -24.24 0.69
N ALA A 406 -25.17 -24.79 1.29
CA ALA A 406 -24.41 -24.08 2.32
C ALA A 406 -23.67 -22.87 1.72
N ASP A 407 -23.83 -21.73 2.39
CA ASP A 407 -23.08 -20.50 2.17
C ASP A 407 -21.83 -20.42 3.06
N ARG A 408 -21.82 -21.18 4.17
CA ARG A 408 -20.72 -21.14 5.15
C ARG A 408 -20.38 -22.53 5.69
N VAL A 409 -19.10 -22.77 5.94
CA VAL A 409 -18.59 -23.96 6.64
C VAL A 409 -18.02 -23.52 7.98
N SER A 410 -18.60 -23.96 9.11
CA SER A 410 -18.08 -23.65 10.44
C SER A 410 -17.10 -24.72 10.93
N LEU A 411 -15.95 -24.24 11.42
CA LEU A 411 -14.85 -25.01 12.01
C LEU A 411 -14.53 -24.45 13.39
N LYS A 412 -14.96 -25.16 14.44
CA LYS A 412 -14.67 -24.80 15.82
C LYS A 412 -13.29 -25.29 16.25
N VAL A 413 -12.46 -24.39 16.76
CA VAL A 413 -11.09 -24.65 17.20
C VAL A 413 -11.04 -24.51 18.73
N GLU A 414 -10.86 -25.63 19.43
CA GLU A 414 -10.82 -25.66 20.89
C GLU A 414 -9.39 -25.70 21.43
N ARG A 415 -9.13 -24.93 22.48
CA ARG A 415 -7.85 -24.88 23.22
C ARG A 415 -8.09 -24.79 24.73
N ALA A 416 -7.10 -25.17 25.53
CA ALA A 416 -7.08 -24.88 26.96
C ALA A 416 -6.43 -23.51 27.25
N GLU A 417 -6.64 -23.00 28.47
CA GLU A 417 -6.03 -21.75 28.93
C GLU A 417 -4.50 -21.81 28.82
N GLY A 418 -3.91 -20.81 28.16
CA GLY A 418 -2.46 -20.74 27.89
C GLY A 418 -1.96 -21.58 26.70
N GLU A 419 -2.81 -22.39 26.06
CA GLU A 419 -2.48 -23.03 24.78
C GLU A 419 -2.66 -22.03 23.61
N VAL A 420 -1.92 -22.23 22.52
CA VAL A 420 -2.13 -21.53 21.25
C VAL A 420 -3.04 -22.38 20.35
N ALA A 421 -4.14 -21.81 19.87
CA ALA A 421 -5.01 -22.41 18.86
C ALA A 421 -4.40 -22.28 17.45
N GLU A 422 -4.34 -23.38 16.71
CA GLU A 422 -4.02 -23.40 15.27
C GLU A 422 -5.04 -24.27 14.53
N LEU A 423 -5.67 -23.74 13.49
CA LEU A 423 -6.38 -24.55 12.48
C LEU A 423 -5.41 -24.87 11.33
N ARG A 424 -5.34 -26.13 10.90
CA ARG A 424 -4.57 -26.56 9.72
C ARG A 424 -5.49 -27.12 8.64
N LEU A 425 -5.55 -26.41 7.51
CA LEU A 425 -6.24 -26.80 6.28
C LEU A 425 -5.20 -27.35 5.29
N PRO A 426 -5.05 -28.68 5.16
CA PRO A 426 -4.23 -29.25 4.09
C PRO A 426 -4.85 -28.96 2.72
N LYS A 427 -4.05 -29.03 1.66
CA LYS A 427 -4.49 -28.91 0.26
C LYS A 427 -5.81 -29.61 -0.06
N ALA A 428 -6.00 -30.86 0.37
CA ALA A 428 -7.24 -31.60 0.14
C ALA A 428 -8.48 -30.97 0.78
N ALA A 429 -8.34 -30.25 1.90
CA ALA A 429 -9.43 -29.51 2.53
C ALA A 429 -9.73 -28.19 1.77
N VAL A 430 -8.70 -27.52 1.24
CA VAL A 430 -8.86 -26.35 0.36
C VAL A 430 -9.53 -26.76 -0.96
N GLU A 431 -9.10 -27.85 -1.59
CA GLU A 431 -9.70 -28.39 -2.81
C GLU A 431 -11.17 -28.82 -2.58
N ALA A 432 -11.50 -29.35 -1.40
CA ALA A 432 -12.88 -29.66 -1.01
C ALA A 432 -13.77 -28.40 -0.91
N LEU A 433 -13.22 -27.31 -0.37
CA LEU A 433 -13.87 -26.00 -0.27
C LEU A 433 -14.07 -25.36 -1.66
N GLU A 434 -13.04 -25.35 -2.51
CA GLU A 434 -13.13 -24.89 -3.90
C GLU A 434 -14.12 -25.73 -4.74
N GLY A 435 -14.25 -27.02 -4.39
CA GLY A 435 -15.19 -27.97 -4.97
C GLY A 435 -16.67 -27.73 -4.65
N ALA A 436 -16.99 -26.86 -3.69
CA ALA A 436 -18.38 -26.57 -3.29
C ALA A 436 -19.27 -26.12 -4.46
N VAL A 437 -20.58 -26.41 -4.38
CA VAL A 437 -21.56 -25.97 -5.40
C VAL A 437 -21.72 -24.45 -5.38
N ASN A 438 -21.81 -23.86 -4.18
CA ASN A 438 -21.78 -22.43 -4.00
C ASN A 438 -20.35 -21.90 -4.13
N LYS A 439 -20.08 -21.03 -5.12
CA LYS A 439 -18.75 -20.45 -5.35
C LYS A 439 -18.44 -19.23 -4.48
N ASN A 440 -19.43 -18.73 -3.73
CA ASN A 440 -19.27 -17.67 -2.75
C ASN A 440 -19.18 -18.23 -1.31
N ILE A 441 -18.97 -19.54 -1.15
CA ILE A 441 -18.88 -20.18 0.17
C ILE A 441 -17.72 -19.60 0.99
N VAL A 442 -17.95 -19.42 2.29
CA VAL A 442 -16.95 -18.91 3.25
C VAL A 442 -16.61 -19.94 4.33
N VAL A 443 -15.44 -19.81 4.94
CA VAL A 443 -15.02 -20.60 6.10
C VAL A 443 -15.15 -19.74 7.35
N ASP A 444 -16.07 -20.12 8.25
CA ASP A 444 -16.20 -19.58 9.60
C ASP A 444 -15.26 -20.36 10.53
N ILE A 445 -14.31 -19.68 11.16
CA ILE A 445 -13.38 -20.28 12.15
C ILE A 445 -13.70 -19.67 13.51
N GLU A 446 -14.10 -20.50 14.46
CA GLU A 446 -14.59 -20.07 15.78
C GLU A 446 -13.64 -20.52 16.90
N THR A 447 -13.18 -19.58 17.74
CA THR A 447 -12.37 -19.83 18.93
C THR A 447 -13.01 -19.21 20.18
N ASP A 448 -12.39 -19.41 21.34
CA ASP A 448 -12.78 -18.78 22.60
C ASP A 448 -12.55 -17.25 22.62
N SER A 449 -11.47 -16.77 21.98
CA SER A 449 -11.15 -15.33 21.92
C SER A 449 -11.83 -14.58 20.77
N GLY A 450 -12.39 -15.25 19.76
CA GLY A 450 -13.07 -14.59 18.64
C GLY A 450 -13.44 -15.52 17.49
N SER A 451 -13.79 -14.94 16.34
CA SER A 451 -13.96 -15.69 15.10
C SER A 451 -13.54 -14.91 13.87
N VAL A 452 -13.20 -15.63 12.80
CA VAL A 452 -12.83 -15.07 11.49
C VAL A 452 -13.58 -15.79 10.37
N THR A 453 -13.94 -15.04 9.33
CA THR A 453 -14.71 -15.48 8.17
C THR A 453 -13.87 -15.27 6.92
N ILE A 454 -13.39 -16.35 6.32
CA ILE A 454 -12.47 -16.27 5.17
C ILE A 454 -13.22 -16.73 3.91
N PRO A 455 -13.43 -15.85 2.90
CA PRO A 455 -13.94 -16.27 1.60
C PRO A 455 -13.02 -17.30 0.94
N VAL A 456 -13.55 -18.39 0.39
CA VAL A 456 -12.70 -19.49 -0.14
C VAL A 456 -11.77 -19.04 -1.27
N LYS A 457 -12.12 -17.98 -2.03
CA LYS A 457 -11.23 -17.34 -3.03
C LYS A 457 -9.89 -16.84 -2.44
N GLU A 458 -9.87 -16.48 -1.14
CA GLU A 458 -8.66 -16.03 -0.45
C GLU A 458 -7.76 -17.22 -0.04
N LEU A 459 -8.33 -18.42 0.03
CA LEU A 459 -7.65 -19.69 0.34
C LEU A 459 -7.29 -20.50 -0.93
N ALA A 460 -7.67 -20.02 -2.12
CA ALA A 460 -7.63 -20.78 -3.36
C ALA A 460 -6.27 -21.42 -3.65
N ALA A 461 -6.26 -22.66 -4.14
CA ALA A 461 -5.03 -23.45 -4.29
C ALA A 461 -4.02 -22.80 -5.25
N GLU A 462 -4.50 -22.12 -6.30
CA GLU A 462 -3.66 -21.31 -7.19
C GLU A 462 -3.01 -20.13 -6.45
N LYS A 463 -3.78 -19.38 -5.65
CA LYS A 463 -3.30 -18.23 -4.87
C LYS A 463 -2.25 -18.66 -3.84
N VAL A 464 -2.50 -19.74 -3.10
CA VAL A 464 -1.57 -20.28 -2.09
C VAL A 464 -0.27 -20.78 -2.73
N ARG A 465 -0.34 -21.51 -3.85
CA ARG A 465 0.86 -21.95 -4.58
C ARG A 465 1.65 -20.78 -5.19
N GLY A 466 0.95 -19.74 -5.66
CA GLY A 466 1.55 -18.53 -6.20
C GLY A 466 2.31 -17.71 -5.16
N MET A 467 1.78 -17.61 -3.93
CA MET A 467 2.51 -17.03 -2.78
C MET A 467 3.81 -17.79 -2.51
N LEU A 468 3.72 -19.12 -2.41
CA LEU A 468 4.86 -19.98 -2.08
C LEU A 468 5.85 -20.20 -3.24
N ASP A 469 5.53 -19.79 -4.47
CA ASP A 469 6.33 -20.09 -5.68
C ASP A 469 6.60 -21.62 -5.79
N VAL A 470 5.53 -22.43 -5.77
CA VAL A 470 5.65 -23.90 -5.86
C VAL A 470 4.94 -24.47 -7.07
N ALA A 471 5.37 -25.65 -7.51
CA ALA A 471 4.79 -26.37 -8.63
C ALA A 471 3.30 -26.67 -8.41
N ALA A 472 2.54 -26.78 -9.51
CA ALA A 472 1.09 -26.99 -9.46
C ALA A 472 0.67 -28.27 -8.71
N ASP A 473 1.49 -29.32 -8.75
CA ASP A 473 1.25 -30.59 -8.07
C ASP A 473 1.72 -30.61 -6.61
N ALA A 474 2.48 -29.61 -6.15
CA ALA A 474 2.99 -29.54 -4.78
C ALA A 474 1.87 -29.60 -3.73
N ASP A 475 2.14 -30.27 -2.61
CA ASP A 475 1.28 -30.24 -1.44
C ASP A 475 1.55 -29.00 -0.60
N PHE A 476 0.49 -28.45 -0.02
CA PHE A 476 0.56 -27.28 0.84
C PHE A 476 -0.40 -27.40 2.03
N GLU A 477 -0.19 -26.55 3.03
CA GLU A 477 -1.03 -26.41 4.21
C GLU A 477 -1.25 -24.92 4.50
N VAL A 478 -2.48 -24.56 4.85
CA VAL A 478 -2.83 -23.22 5.34
C VAL A 478 -3.12 -23.31 6.83
N SER A 479 -2.35 -22.58 7.63
CA SER A 479 -2.55 -22.46 9.06
C SER A 479 -3.20 -21.13 9.41
N VAL A 480 -4.29 -21.15 10.18
CA VAL A 480 -4.97 -19.96 10.70
C VAL A 480 -4.90 -19.93 12.22
N PHE A 481 -4.61 -18.74 12.76
CA PHE A 481 -4.46 -18.46 14.18
C PHE A 481 -5.42 -17.34 14.58
N VAL A 482 -6.19 -17.56 15.65
CA VAL A 482 -7.04 -16.55 16.29
C VAL A 482 -6.83 -16.68 17.79
N ASN A 483 -5.90 -15.89 18.32
CA ASN A 483 -5.38 -16.03 19.69
C ASN A 483 -5.27 -14.67 20.38
N PRO A 484 -5.41 -14.59 21.71
CA PRO A 484 -5.11 -13.36 22.44
C PRO A 484 -3.61 -13.05 22.33
N ALA A 485 -3.28 -11.76 22.27
CA ALA A 485 -1.91 -11.29 22.35
C ALA A 485 -1.26 -11.71 23.68
N SER A 486 0.08 -11.78 23.71
CA SER A 486 0.79 -12.14 24.94
C SER A 486 0.46 -11.15 26.08
N PRO A 487 0.37 -11.58 27.36
CA PRO A 487 -0.02 -10.68 28.45
C PRO A 487 0.84 -9.41 28.57
N GLN A 488 2.12 -9.49 28.19
CA GLN A 488 3.06 -8.36 28.19
C GLN A 488 2.78 -7.38 27.04
N GLU A 489 2.47 -7.89 25.85
CA GLU A 489 2.08 -7.10 24.68
C GLU A 489 0.71 -6.46 24.90
N ALA A 490 -0.27 -7.23 25.37
CA ALA A 490 -1.60 -6.76 25.72
C ALA A 490 -1.54 -5.60 26.74
N ALA A 491 -0.76 -5.73 27.82
CA ALA A 491 -0.57 -4.65 28.79
C ALA A 491 0.10 -3.39 28.18
N THR A 492 1.00 -3.56 27.21
CA THR A 492 1.70 -2.46 26.53
C THR A 492 0.76 -1.69 25.59
N VAL A 493 -0.02 -2.42 24.80
CA VAL A 493 -1.03 -1.86 23.89
C VAL A 493 -2.15 -1.18 24.67
N THR A 494 -2.69 -1.81 25.72
CA THR A 494 -3.71 -1.19 26.60
C THR A 494 -3.20 0.12 27.20
N ALA A 495 -1.98 0.15 27.74
CA ALA A 495 -1.39 1.38 28.27
C ALA A 495 -1.20 2.47 27.20
N THR A 496 -0.96 2.09 25.94
CA THR A 496 -0.89 3.03 24.81
C THR A 496 -2.28 3.61 24.50
N LEU A 497 -3.32 2.78 24.41
CA LEU A 497 -4.70 3.19 24.16
C LEU A 497 -5.25 4.09 25.26
N GLU A 498 -5.05 3.72 26.53
CA GLU A 498 -5.49 4.50 27.70
C GLU A 498 -4.75 5.84 27.83
N SER A 499 -3.55 5.96 27.24
CA SER A 499 -2.78 7.22 27.19
C SER A 499 -3.17 8.14 26.03
N ASP A 500 -4.01 7.66 25.10
CA ASP A 500 -4.43 8.42 23.92
C ASP A 500 -5.38 9.57 24.30
N ALA A 501 -5.17 10.75 23.71
CA ALA A 501 -5.99 11.93 23.97
C ALA A 501 -7.46 11.77 23.59
N ARG A 502 -7.82 10.77 22.77
CA ARG A 502 -9.20 10.38 22.43
C ARG A 502 -9.91 9.61 23.56
N GLY A 503 -9.21 9.19 24.62
CA GLY A 503 -9.78 8.48 25.76
C GLY A 503 -10.22 7.05 25.43
N LEU A 504 -9.40 6.31 24.68
CA LEU A 504 -9.73 4.97 24.18
C LEU A 504 -9.70 3.94 25.33
N LYS A 505 -10.84 3.30 25.61
CA LYS A 505 -10.97 2.28 26.68
C LYS A 505 -11.22 0.91 26.07
N ALA A 506 -10.30 -0.04 26.26
CA ALA A 506 -10.47 -1.40 25.75
C ALA A 506 -11.72 -2.09 26.36
N LYS A 507 -12.44 -2.86 25.53
CA LYS A 507 -13.66 -3.62 25.86
C LYS A 507 -13.62 -5.09 25.43
N SER A 508 -12.54 -5.51 24.79
CA SER A 508 -12.25 -6.90 24.45
C SER A 508 -10.81 -7.25 24.86
N GLU A 509 -10.46 -8.53 24.78
CA GLU A 509 -9.05 -8.91 24.65
C GLU A 509 -8.46 -8.30 23.35
N ILE A 510 -7.14 -8.11 23.32
CA ILE A 510 -6.42 -7.83 22.07
C ILE A 510 -6.15 -9.19 21.42
N VAL A 511 -6.65 -9.39 20.20
CA VAL A 511 -6.60 -10.68 19.51
C VAL A 511 -5.79 -10.57 18.23
N ASP A 512 -4.78 -11.44 18.11
CA ASP A 512 -3.95 -11.68 16.94
C ASP A 512 -4.69 -12.62 15.97
N PHE A 513 -4.93 -12.10 14.77
CA PHE A 513 -5.40 -12.87 13.63
C PHE A 513 -4.25 -13.01 12.64
N SER A 514 -3.67 -14.20 12.53
CA SER A 514 -2.54 -14.49 11.64
C SER A 514 -2.75 -15.75 10.80
N MET A 515 -2.18 -15.77 9.60
CA MET A 515 -2.30 -16.86 8.65
C MET A 515 -0.93 -17.16 8.04
N ILE A 516 -0.59 -18.44 7.92
CA ILE A 516 0.70 -18.89 7.40
C ILE A 516 0.43 -20.02 6.40
N VAL A 517 0.92 -19.86 5.18
CA VAL A 517 0.90 -20.90 4.15
C VAL A 517 2.25 -21.61 4.13
N ARG A 518 2.26 -22.93 3.94
CA ARG A 518 3.49 -23.77 3.90
C ARG A 518 3.47 -24.82 2.81
N SER A 519 4.64 -25.15 2.26
CA SER A 519 4.87 -26.29 1.36
C SER A 519 6.33 -26.74 1.49
N GLY A 520 6.55 -27.93 2.04
CA GLY A 520 7.90 -28.40 2.39
C GLY A 520 8.60 -27.42 3.33
N ASP A 521 9.81 -26.99 2.96
CA ASP A 521 10.60 -26.00 3.70
C ASP A 521 10.17 -24.53 3.43
N LYS A 522 9.29 -24.29 2.45
CA LYS A 522 8.78 -22.94 2.15
C LYS A 522 7.62 -22.58 3.08
N SER A 523 7.64 -21.35 3.62
CA SER A 523 6.60 -20.81 4.50
C SER A 523 6.47 -19.30 4.27
N GLN A 524 5.23 -18.78 4.24
CA GLN A 524 4.97 -17.34 4.14
C GLN A 524 3.79 -16.93 5.02
N ASN A 525 3.91 -15.78 5.68
CA ASN A 525 2.81 -15.15 6.39
C ASN A 525 1.91 -14.41 5.39
N VAL A 526 0.60 -14.64 5.46
CA VAL A 526 -0.39 -13.93 4.63
C VAL A 526 -0.97 -12.80 5.45
N THR A 527 -0.56 -11.58 5.13
CA THR A 527 -0.91 -10.36 5.87
C THR A 527 -1.98 -9.52 5.20
N ARG A 528 -2.17 -9.61 3.87
CA ARG A 528 -3.15 -8.82 3.10
C ARG A 528 -3.99 -9.69 2.17
N PHE A 529 -5.25 -9.31 2.01
CA PHE A 529 -6.31 -10.03 1.29
C PHE A 529 -6.86 -9.19 0.13
N SER A 530 -7.47 -9.86 -0.86
CA SER A 530 -8.08 -9.17 -2.03
C SER A 530 -9.53 -8.73 -1.80
N SER A 531 -10.23 -9.33 -0.84
CA SER A 531 -11.52 -8.88 -0.32
C SER A 531 -11.46 -8.65 1.19
N TYR A 532 -12.52 -8.06 1.76
CA TYR A 532 -12.66 -8.01 3.21
C TYR A 532 -12.64 -9.41 3.84
N ILE A 533 -12.00 -9.49 5.00
CA ILE A 533 -12.15 -10.59 5.96
C ILE A 533 -13.00 -10.08 7.12
N HIS A 534 -14.12 -10.75 7.38
CA HIS A 534 -15.01 -10.41 8.49
C HIS A 534 -14.60 -11.15 9.76
N ARG A 535 -14.68 -10.48 10.90
CA ARG A 535 -14.33 -11.02 12.21
C ARG A 535 -15.34 -10.60 13.26
N GLU A 536 -15.44 -11.38 14.32
CA GLU A 536 -16.22 -11.02 15.50
C GLU A 536 -15.38 -11.22 16.77
N LEU A 537 -15.44 -10.23 17.67
CA LEU A 537 -14.81 -10.28 18.99
C LEU A 537 -15.89 -10.20 20.09
N PRO A 538 -15.75 -10.96 21.19
CA PRO A 538 -16.59 -10.77 22.37
C PRO A 538 -16.25 -9.43 23.05
N VAL A 539 -17.27 -8.79 23.63
CA VAL A 539 -17.12 -7.54 24.38
C VAL A 539 -17.71 -7.66 25.79
N THR A 540 -17.13 -6.90 26.72
CA THR A 540 -17.63 -6.81 28.11
C THR A 540 -17.79 -5.35 28.54
N ASP A 541 -18.67 -5.10 29.50
CA ASP A 541 -18.89 -3.80 30.13
C ASP A 541 -19.18 -2.64 29.15
N VAL A 542 -19.89 -2.92 28.05
CA VAL A 542 -20.34 -1.91 27.08
C VAL A 542 -21.38 -0.99 27.73
N THR A 543 -21.14 0.33 27.69
CA THR A 543 -22.09 1.33 28.19
C THR A 543 -22.87 2.02 27.07
N ASN A 544 -22.24 2.21 25.91
CA ASN A 544 -22.90 2.69 24.70
C ASN A 544 -22.34 1.96 23.46
N PRO A 545 -23.09 1.02 22.84
CA PRO A 545 -22.61 0.29 21.67
C PRO A 545 -22.23 1.19 20.49
N GLU A 546 -22.93 2.32 20.26
CA GLU A 546 -22.63 3.27 19.17
C GLU A 546 -21.21 3.87 19.22
N ASN A 547 -20.60 3.84 20.40
CA ASN A 547 -19.26 4.32 20.67
C ASN A 547 -18.17 3.23 20.56
N LEU A 548 -18.54 2.00 20.21
CA LEU A 548 -17.59 0.90 19.99
C LEU A 548 -16.94 1.02 18.61
N VAL A 549 -15.61 0.95 18.60
CA VAL A 549 -14.78 0.97 17.39
C VAL A 549 -13.70 -0.08 17.54
N VAL A 550 -13.47 -0.88 16.51
CA VAL A 550 -12.31 -1.78 16.44
C VAL A 550 -11.12 -1.02 15.90
N TYR A 551 -9.97 -1.20 16.55
CA TYR A 551 -8.68 -0.68 16.10
C TYR A 551 -7.74 -1.82 15.72
N ASN A 552 -7.04 -1.68 14.60
CA ASN A 552 -5.75 -2.32 14.34
C ASN A 552 -4.72 -1.70 15.31
N VAL A 553 -3.94 -2.54 15.99
CA VAL A 553 -2.98 -2.12 17.02
C VAL A 553 -1.56 -2.70 16.86
N ASP A 554 -1.20 -3.25 15.69
CA ASP A 554 0.21 -3.61 15.41
C ASP A 554 1.12 -2.40 15.17
N ALA A 555 0.53 -1.24 14.85
CA ALA A 555 1.21 0.04 14.68
C ALA A 555 0.51 1.15 15.50
N ALA A 556 0.58 2.40 15.05
CA ALA A 556 -0.27 3.45 15.59
C ALA A 556 -1.76 3.06 15.39
N PRO A 557 -2.65 3.20 16.40
CA PRO A 557 -4.01 2.67 16.29
C PRO A 557 -4.81 3.25 15.12
N VAL A 558 -5.25 2.39 14.20
CA VAL A 558 -6.11 2.72 13.05
C VAL A 558 -7.47 2.07 13.21
N ALA A 559 -8.54 2.86 13.14
CA ALA A 559 -9.92 2.36 13.19
C ALA A 559 -10.28 1.56 11.93
N VAL A 560 -11.11 0.52 12.07
CA VAL A 560 -11.61 -0.28 10.95
C VAL A 560 -13.15 -0.31 10.92
N PRO A 561 -13.80 -0.59 9.76
CA PRO A 561 -15.24 -0.78 9.65
C PRO A 561 -15.80 -1.68 10.76
N THR A 562 -16.67 -1.14 11.61
CA THR A 562 -17.11 -1.76 12.88
C THR A 562 -18.63 -1.70 13.03
N GLN A 563 -19.28 -2.87 12.91
CA GLN A 563 -20.66 -3.10 13.33
C GLN A 563 -20.70 -3.32 14.85
N ALA A 564 -21.33 -2.38 15.56
CA ALA A 564 -21.43 -2.46 17.01
C ALA A 564 -22.49 -3.48 17.47
N GLY A 565 -22.27 -4.06 18.65
CA GLY A 565 -23.22 -4.95 19.32
C GLY A 565 -22.98 -4.99 20.82
N THR A 566 -23.89 -5.63 21.56
CA THR A 566 -23.92 -5.57 23.04
C THR A 566 -23.10 -6.67 23.72
N ASP A 567 -22.90 -7.81 23.05
CA ASP A 567 -22.15 -8.98 23.51
C ASP A 567 -20.98 -9.35 22.57
N ARG A 568 -21.13 -9.03 21.28
CA ARG A 568 -20.11 -9.16 20.25
C ARG A 568 -20.06 -7.92 19.36
N VAL A 569 -18.90 -7.65 18.78
CA VAL A 569 -18.69 -6.63 17.76
C VAL A 569 -18.16 -7.30 16.50
N ARG A 570 -18.76 -7.01 15.35
CA ARG A 570 -18.31 -7.49 14.03
C ARG A 570 -17.50 -6.40 13.33
N PHE A 571 -16.42 -6.76 12.65
CA PHE A 571 -15.62 -5.81 11.88
C PHE A 571 -15.04 -6.43 10.62
N SER A 572 -14.64 -5.57 9.69
CA SER A 572 -14.11 -5.95 8.37
C SER A 572 -12.75 -5.29 8.15
N SER A 573 -11.76 -6.03 7.66
CA SER A 573 -10.48 -5.45 7.21
C SER A 573 -9.84 -6.29 6.10
N TYR A 574 -8.94 -5.65 5.34
CA TYR A 574 -8.15 -6.30 4.29
C TYR A 574 -6.86 -6.95 4.81
N GLU A 575 -6.60 -6.92 6.12
CA GLU A 575 -5.31 -7.30 6.69
C GLU A 575 -5.46 -8.22 7.90
N PHE A 576 -4.50 -9.14 8.06
CA PHE A 576 -4.33 -9.99 9.25
C PHE A 576 -3.31 -9.31 10.17
N SER A 577 -3.75 -9.08 11.42
CA SER A 577 -3.14 -8.15 12.36
C SER A 577 -3.77 -8.33 13.75
N LYS A 578 -3.28 -7.60 14.76
CA LYS A 578 -3.88 -7.52 16.10
C LYS A 578 -4.99 -6.50 16.16
N TYR A 579 -6.13 -6.91 16.72
CA TYR A 579 -7.33 -6.09 16.84
C TYR A 579 -7.86 -6.04 18.26
N VAL A 580 -8.49 -4.91 18.62
CA VAL A 580 -9.16 -4.71 19.90
C VAL A 580 -10.38 -3.82 19.73
N VAL A 581 -11.47 -4.15 20.41
CA VAL A 581 -12.64 -3.27 20.54
C VAL A 581 -12.36 -2.24 21.62
N VAL A 582 -12.57 -0.96 21.33
CA VAL A 582 -12.54 0.12 22.32
C VAL A 582 -13.87 0.86 22.36
N GLU A 583 -14.27 1.32 23.54
CA GLU A 583 -15.31 2.33 23.72
C GLU A 583 -14.65 3.71 23.79
N ARG A 584 -15.15 4.65 23.00
CA ARG A 584 -14.69 6.03 22.97
C ARG A 584 -15.69 6.97 23.66
N GLU A 585 -15.22 8.10 24.16
CA GLU A 585 -16.13 9.20 24.54
C GLU A 585 -16.84 9.77 23.29
N PRO A 586 -18.12 10.18 23.38
CA PRO A 586 -18.83 10.81 22.26
C PRO A 586 -18.08 12.03 21.71
N VAL A 587 -17.93 12.12 20.39
CA VAL A 587 -17.36 13.31 19.74
C VAL A 587 -18.48 14.30 19.44
N VAL A 588 -18.32 15.55 19.89
CA VAL A 588 -19.27 16.64 19.67
C VAL A 588 -18.55 17.90 19.20
N PHE A 589 -19.12 18.59 18.20
CA PHE A 589 -18.52 19.76 17.56
C PHE A 589 -19.23 21.05 17.96
N SER A 590 -18.47 22.15 18.09
CA SER A 590 -18.97 23.44 18.59
C SER A 590 -19.86 24.20 17.61
N ASP A 591 -19.73 23.93 16.32
CA ASP A 591 -20.51 24.53 15.23
C ASP A 591 -21.70 23.67 14.79
N LEU A 592 -21.89 22.48 15.38
CA LEU A 592 -22.93 21.53 15.05
C LEU A 592 -23.99 21.52 16.18
N SER A 593 -25.16 22.11 15.91
CA SER A 593 -26.24 22.18 16.90
C SER A 593 -26.96 20.84 17.09
N ALA A 594 -27.38 20.56 18.32
CA ALA A 594 -28.21 19.40 18.62
C ALA A 594 -29.52 19.43 17.81
N GLY A 595 -29.86 18.31 17.18
CA GLY A 595 -31.00 18.18 16.26
C GLY A 595 -30.70 18.59 14.81
N HIS A 596 -29.47 18.96 14.46
CA HIS A 596 -29.08 19.20 13.07
C HIS A 596 -29.12 17.89 12.26
N TRP A 597 -29.70 17.91 11.04
CA TRP A 597 -29.90 16.71 10.21
C TRP A 597 -28.65 15.84 10.02
N ALA A 598 -27.47 16.46 9.89
CA ALA A 598 -26.19 15.76 9.73
C ALA A 598 -25.52 15.33 11.05
N GLU A 599 -26.07 15.67 12.23
CA GLU A 599 -25.46 15.42 13.55
C GLU A 599 -25.14 13.94 13.76
N LYS A 600 -26.13 13.06 13.56
CA LYS A 600 -25.96 11.60 13.71
C LYS A 600 -24.84 11.06 12.82
N ALA A 601 -24.84 11.44 11.55
CA ALA A 601 -23.84 10.98 10.57
C ALA A 601 -22.43 11.50 10.90
N ILE A 602 -22.30 12.79 11.22
CA ILE A 602 -21.02 13.41 11.58
C ILE A 602 -20.46 12.77 12.86
N ASN A 603 -21.26 12.63 13.91
CA ASN A 603 -20.79 12.11 15.19
C ASN A 603 -20.43 10.61 15.08
N SER A 604 -21.23 9.81 14.36
CA SER A 604 -20.95 8.38 14.11
C SER A 604 -19.61 8.18 13.38
N LEU A 605 -19.36 8.96 12.32
CA LEU A 605 -18.10 8.93 11.57
C LEU A 605 -16.92 9.53 12.35
N ALA A 606 -17.15 10.53 13.21
CA ALA A 606 -16.10 11.14 14.02
C ALA A 606 -15.63 10.23 15.17
N VAL A 607 -16.55 9.49 15.80
CA VAL A 607 -16.21 8.43 16.77
C VAL A 607 -15.31 7.36 16.14
N ARG A 608 -15.57 7.02 14.87
CA ARG A 608 -14.83 6.04 14.05
C ARG A 608 -13.56 6.61 13.38
N ASP A 609 -13.13 7.84 13.72
CA ASP A 609 -11.99 8.57 13.14
C ASP A 609 -12.02 8.79 11.61
N VAL A 610 -13.18 8.56 10.99
CA VAL A 610 -13.42 8.80 9.56
C VAL A 610 -13.48 10.30 9.27
N ILE A 611 -14.26 11.04 10.07
CA ILE A 611 -14.31 12.51 10.02
C ILE A 611 -13.55 13.09 11.20
N VAL A 612 -12.42 13.73 10.90
CA VAL A 612 -11.64 14.50 11.87
C VAL A 612 -12.05 15.97 11.79
N GLY A 613 -12.35 16.56 12.95
CA GLY A 613 -12.64 17.99 13.10
C GLY A 613 -11.38 18.85 13.16
N PHE A 614 -11.58 20.16 13.23
CA PHE A 614 -10.52 21.15 13.28
C PHE A 614 -10.07 21.43 14.73
N PRO A 615 -8.84 21.95 14.97
CA PRO A 615 -8.30 22.18 16.32
C PRO A 615 -9.10 23.13 17.23
N ASN A 616 -10.07 23.88 16.67
CA ASN A 616 -11.01 24.73 17.38
C ASN A 616 -12.33 24.02 17.76
N ASN A 617 -12.36 22.67 17.67
CA ASN A 617 -13.51 21.81 17.92
C ASN A 617 -14.69 22.00 16.94
N GLU A 618 -14.45 22.57 15.78
CA GLU A 618 -15.44 22.67 14.69
C GLU A 618 -15.35 21.45 13.76
N VAL A 619 -16.46 21.03 13.16
CA VAL A 619 -16.46 20.14 11.99
C VAL A 619 -16.50 20.93 10.67
N ARG A 620 -17.05 22.15 10.67
CA ARG A 620 -17.34 22.97 9.49
C ARG A 620 -18.30 22.29 8.52
N TRP A 621 -19.45 21.88 9.05
CA TRP A 621 -20.47 21.10 8.34
C TRP A 621 -20.94 21.79 7.03
N ALA A 622 -21.02 23.12 7.04
CA ALA A 622 -21.43 23.95 5.90
C ALA A 622 -20.31 24.26 4.88
N ALA A 623 -19.07 23.82 5.10
CA ALA A 623 -17.96 24.08 4.18
C ALA A 623 -18.00 23.12 2.98
N THR A 624 -17.59 23.60 1.81
CA THR A 624 -17.33 22.74 0.64
C THR A 624 -16.14 21.83 0.89
N THR A 625 -16.28 20.53 0.62
CA THR A 625 -15.22 19.53 0.80
C THR A 625 -14.29 19.52 -0.41
N THR A 626 -12.98 19.39 -0.20
CA THR A 626 -12.03 19.21 -1.32
C THR A 626 -11.96 17.77 -1.81
N ARG A 627 -11.44 17.55 -3.02
CA ARG A 627 -11.16 16.21 -3.57
C ARG A 627 -10.22 15.39 -2.67
N ALA A 628 -9.19 16.03 -2.10
CA ALA A 628 -8.29 15.38 -1.14
C ALA A 628 -8.98 14.99 0.17
N GLU A 629 -9.84 15.85 0.72
CA GLU A 629 -10.61 15.54 1.92
C GLU A 629 -11.59 14.38 1.68
N PHE A 630 -12.27 14.36 0.53
CA PHE A 630 -13.23 13.29 0.23
C PHE A 630 -12.55 11.93 0.02
N ALA A 631 -11.41 11.91 -0.69
CA ALA A 631 -10.58 10.71 -0.80
C ALA A 631 -10.14 10.20 0.58
N ALA A 632 -9.66 11.09 1.45
CA ALA A 632 -9.21 10.72 2.78
C ALA A 632 -10.34 10.18 3.68
N ILE A 633 -11.53 10.77 3.59
CA ILE A 633 -12.72 10.29 4.32
C ILE A 633 -13.12 8.88 3.83
N LEU A 634 -13.18 8.62 2.52
CA LEU A 634 -13.50 7.29 1.99
C LEU A 634 -12.47 6.23 2.38
N THR A 635 -11.17 6.55 2.28
CA THR A 635 -10.09 5.62 2.66
C THR A 635 -10.19 5.20 4.13
N ARG A 636 -10.44 6.16 5.04
CA ARG A 636 -10.59 5.86 6.47
C ARG A 636 -11.90 5.12 6.77
N ALA A 637 -13.00 5.49 6.10
CA ALA A 637 -14.29 4.81 6.24
C ALA A 637 -14.19 3.32 5.94
N LEU A 638 -13.37 2.95 4.95
CA LEU A 638 -13.21 1.58 4.45
C LEU A 638 -11.93 0.90 4.93
N ALA A 639 -11.11 1.59 5.75
CA ALA A 639 -9.77 1.17 6.16
C ALA A 639 -8.94 0.55 5.01
N LEU A 640 -8.85 1.28 3.89
CA LEU A 640 -8.14 0.80 2.70
C LEU A 640 -6.63 0.70 2.98
N PRO A 641 -5.99 -0.45 2.68
CA PRO A 641 -4.54 -0.63 2.82
C PRO A 641 -3.76 0.03 1.67
N SER A 642 -2.48 0.34 1.89
CA SER A 642 -1.50 0.70 0.85
C SER A 642 -0.43 -0.39 0.76
N SER A 643 0.06 -0.70 -0.44
CA SER A 643 1.19 -1.62 -0.66
C SER A 643 2.52 -0.90 -0.79
N THR A 644 2.48 0.33 -1.29
CA THR A 644 3.66 1.10 -1.67
C THR A 644 3.70 2.46 -0.99
N ASP A 645 4.85 3.12 -1.10
CA ASP A 645 4.93 4.56 -1.00
C ASP A 645 4.35 5.23 -2.27
N TYR A 646 4.14 6.54 -2.22
CA TYR A 646 3.66 7.33 -3.34
C TYR A 646 4.71 7.46 -4.44
N ASP A 647 4.31 7.22 -5.68
CA ASP A 647 5.15 7.01 -6.86
C ASP A 647 5.12 8.17 -7.87
N ASP A 648 4.76 9.37 -7.42
CA ASP A 648 4.66 10.60 -8.23
C ASP A 648 3.67 10.52 -9.43
N GLN A 649 2.72 9.59 -9.37
CA GLN A 649 1.69 9.37 -10.41
C GLN A 649 0.78 10.58 -10.72
N PHE A 650 0.67 11.57 -9.82
CA PHE A 650 0.01 12.86 -10.07
C PHE A 650 1.01 14.02 -9.99
N SER A 651 1.07 14.81 -11.06
CA SER A 651 2.02 15.93 -11.21
C SER A 651 1.76 17.14 -10.28
N ASP A 652 0.65 17.15 -9.54
CA ASP A 652 0.25 18.20 -8.60
C ASP A 652 0.18 17.73 -7.13
N VAL A 653 0.82 16.60 -6.81
CA VAL A 653 0.97 16.03 -5.47
C VAL A 653 2.43 15.65 -5.24
N ASN A 654 3.05 16.17 -4.18
CA ASN A 654 4.50 16.08 -3.90
C ASN A 654 4.86 14.98 -2.87
N GLY A 655 4.02 13.94 -2.75
CA GLY A 655 4.21 12.78 -1.88
C GLY A 655 4.27 13.03 -0.37
N SER A 656 4.15 14.28 0.09
CA SER A 656 4.42 14.68 1.49
C SER A 656 3.27 15.46 2.15
N GLU A 657 2.23 15.76 1.38
CA GLU A 657 1.01 16.39 1.85
C GLU A 657 0.22 15.46 2.77
N TRP A 658 -0.52 16.04 3.72
CA TRP A 658 -1.22 15.32 4.79
C TRP A 658 -2.16 14.22 4.29
N PHE A 659 -2.73 14.38 3.10
CA PHE A 659 -3.69 13.47 2.49
C PHE A 659 -3.05 12.31 1.71
N VAL A 660 -1.75 12.34 1.41
CA VAL A 660 -1.11 11.35 0.51
C VAL A 660 -1.28 9.93 1.03
N LYS A 661 -1.16 9.76 2.36
CA LYS A 661 -1.31 8.47 3.05
C LYS A 661 -2.70 7.86 2.89
N ASP A 662 -3.73 8.70 2.78
CA ASP A 662 -5.10 8.25 2.55
C ASP A 662 -5.45 8.23 1.05
N LEU A 663 -4.80 9.06 0.23
CA LEU A 663 -5.01 9.13 -1.21
C LEU A 663 -4.54 7.85 -1.92
N LEU A 664 -3.32 7.39 -1.61
CA LEU A 664 -2.72 6.25 -2.31
C LEU A 664 -3.55 4.95 -2.22
N PRO A 665 -4.07 4.53 -1.04
CA PRO A 665 -5.04 3.43 -0.95
C PRO A 665 -6.26 3.59 -1.86
N ALA A 666 -6.83 4.80 -1.97
CA ALA A 666 -7.97 5.05 -2.85
C ALA A 666 -7.59 4.98 -4.35
N VAL A 667 -6.33 5.21 -4.70
CA VAL A 667 -5.83 5.03 -6.08
C VAL A 667 -5.53 3.57 -6.37
N GLU A 668 -4.86 2.84 -5.46
CA GLU A 668 -4.68 1.38 -5.55
C GLU A 668 -6.02 0.65 -5.70
N ALA A 669 -7.05 1.10 -4.96
CA ALA A 669 -8.40 0.58 -5.02
C ALA A 669 -9.19 0.98 -6.29
N GLY A 670 -8.64 1.84 -7.16
CA GLY A 670 -9.33 2.36 -8.35
C GLY A 670 -10.48 3.34 -8.06
N ILE A 671 -10.66 3.76 -6.81
CA ILE A 671 -11.66 4.74 -6.39
C ILE A 671 -11.29 6.12 -6.94
N VAL A 672 -10.01 6.49 -6.85
CA VAL A 672 -9.45 7.72 -7.45
C VAL A 672 -8.66 7.37 -8.70
N ALA A 673 -9.06 7.96 -9.84
CA ALA A 673 -8.37 7.80 -11.13
C ALA A 673 -7.58 9.05 -11.57
N GLY A 674 -7.65 10.15 -10.82
CA GLY A 674 -7.15 11.45 -11.24
C GLY A 674 -7.93 12.07 -12.40
N ASN A 675 -7.30 13.04 -13.07
CA ASN A 675 -7.80 13.74 -14.25
C ASN A 675 -7.00 13.31 -15.50
N THR A 676 -7.59 13.48 -16.69
CA THR A 676 -6.99 13.05 -17.98
C THR A 676 -5.66 13.74 -18.35
N ASN A 677 -5.26 14.78 -17.62
CA ASN A 677 -4.00 15.51 -17.77
C ASN A 677 -2.91 15.07 -16.76
N GLY A 678 -3.13 13.99 -16.00
CA GLY A 678 -2.15 13.51 -15.00
C GLY A 678 -2.10 14.34 -13.71
N THR A 679 -3.20 15.02 -13.35
CA THR A 679 -3.33 15.72 -12.06
C THR A 679 -4.43 15.09 -11.20
N PHE A 680 -4.34 15.23 -9.88
CA PHE A 680 -5.42 14.87 -8.96
C PHE A 680 -6.33 16.06 -8.62
N ALA A 681 -5.82 17.29 -8.68
CA ALA A 681 -6.47 18.53 -8.24
C ALA A 681 -6.94 18.49 -6.77
N PRO A 682 -6.03 18.21 -5.80
CA PRO A 682 -6.37 17.91 -4.40
C PRO A 682 -7.17 19.02 -3.70
N ASN A 683 -6.89 20.29 -4.01
CA ASN A 683 -7.49 21.45 -3.36
C ASN A 683 -8.79 21.95 -4.01
N ASN A 684 -9.21 21.37 -5.15
CA ASN A 684 -10.46 21.75 -5.78
C ASN A 684 -11.65 21.22 -4.94
N PRO A 685 -12.73 22.00 -4.78
CA PRO A 685 -13.99 21.49 -4.25
C PRO A 685 -14.47 20.30 -5.09
N ILE A 686 -14.95 19.23 -4.45
CA ILE A 686 -15.49 18.07 -5.15
C ILE A 686 -16.92 18.33 -5.59
N THR A 687 -17.21 18.14 -6.89
CA THR A 687 -18.57 18.20 -7.41
C THR A 687 -19.36 16.95 -7.04
N ARG A 688 -20.68 17.06 -7.03
CA ARG A 688 -21.57 15.97 -6.63
C ARG A 688 -21.52 14.76 -7.58
N GLU A 689 -21.25 14.97 -8.87
CA GLU A 689 -21.00 13.87 -9.81
C GLU A 689 -19.65 13.15 -9.58
N GLU A 690 -18.61 13.87 -9.15
CA GLU A 690 -17.32 13.28 -8.77
C GLU A 690 -17.41 12.49 -7.45
N ALA A 691 -18.13 13.03 -6.46
CA ALA A 691 -18.38 12.35 -5.19
C ALA A 691 -19.17 11.05 -5.40
N ALA A 692 -20.21 11.10 -6.23
CA ALA A 692 -20.95 9.91 -6.66
C ALA A 692 -20.07 8.89 -7.39
N ALA A 693 -19.18 9.35 -8.28
CA ALA A 693 -18.28 8.48 -9.02
C ALA A 693 -17.30 7.71 -8.11
N MET A 694 -16.72 8.41 -7.13
CA MET A 694 -15.85 7.77 -6.13
C MET A 694 -16.64 6.82 -5.21
N ILE A 695 -17.88 7.16 -4.82
CA ILE A 695 -18.74 6.26 -4.03
C ILE A 695 -19.07 4.97 -4.80
N ALA A 696 -19.44 5.05 -6.09
CA ALA A 696 -19.77 3.86 -6.87
C ALA A 696 -18.57 2.94 -7.12
N ARG A 697 -17.37 3.52 -7.28
CA ARG A 697 -16.12 2.72 -7.35
C ARG A 697 -15.78 2.12 -5.99
N ALA A 698 -16.09 2.82 -4.89
CA ALA A 698 -15.96 2.27 -3.55
C ALA A 698 -16.94 1.10 -3.32
N THR A 699 -18.20 1.18 -3.76
CA THR A 699 -19.14 0.03 -3.67
C THR A 699 -18.68 -1.15 -4.53
N GLN A 700 -18.10 -0.91 -5.71
CA GLN A 700 -17.48 -1.96 -6.53
C GLN A 700 -16.27 -2.61 -5.82
N TYR A 701 -15.37 -1.80 -5.23
CA TYR A 701 -14.16 -2.29 -4.56
C TYR A 701 -14.45 -3.13 -3.31
N ILE A 702 -15.47 -2.76 -2.52
CA ILE A 702 -15.91 -3.52 -1.35
C ILE A 702 -16.84 -4.70 -1.68
N GLU A 703 -17.03 -5.00 -2.97
CA GLU A 703 -17.91 -6.08 -3.45
C GLU A 703 -19.36 -5.96 -2.92
N PHE A 704 -19.90 -4.74 -2.92
CA PHE A 704 -21.25 -4.43 -2.45
C PHE A 704 -22.30 -5.34 -3.11
N ALA A 705 -23.11 -5.99 -2.27
CA ALA A 705 -23.97 -7.09 -2.67
C ALA A 705 -24.99 -6.70 -3.75
N GLU A 706 -25.06 -7.51 -4.82
CA GLU A 706 -25.84 -7.25 -6.02
C GLU A 706 -27.35 -7.11 -5.76
N ASP A 707 -27.87 -7.81 -4.75
CA ASP A 707 -29.27 -7.78 -4.31
C ASP A 707 -29.65 -6.51 -3.51
N LYS A 708 -28.65 -5.75 -3.03
CA LYS A 708 -28.87 -4.46 -2.36
C LYS A 708 -29.01 -3.28 -3.32
N TYR A 709 -28.68 -3.43 -4.61
CA TYR A 709 -28.95 -2.41 -5.62
C TYR A 709 -30.44 -2.39 -5.98
N ASN A 710 -31.15 -1.32 -5.62
CA ASN A 710 -32.51 -1.09 -6.09
C ASN A 710 -32.52 -0.56 -7.53
N LYS A 711 -32.68 -1.47 -8.50
CA LYS A 711 -32.69 -1.17 -9.94
C LYS A 711 -33.91 -0.36 -10.42
N ASP A 712 -34.88 -0.10 -9.55
CA ASP A 712 -35.97 0.86 -9.81
C ASP A 712 -35.52 2.32 -9.56
N HIS A 713 -34.48 2.55 -8.75
CA HIS A 713 -33.86 3.87 -8.62
C HIS A 713 -32.92 4.10 -9.81
N LYS A 714 -33.16 5.15 -10.60
CA LYS A 714 -32.41 5.41 -11.84
C LYS A 714 -32.01 6.86 -11.96
N LEU A 715 -31.06 7.15 -12.84
CA LEU A 715 -30.62 8.53 -13.06
C LEU A 715 -31.73 9.40 -13.69
N ASP A 716 -32.59 8.82 -14.53
CA ASP A 716 -33.68 9.52 -15.22
C ASP A 716 -34.85 9.96 -14.32
N GLN A 717 -34.85 9.56 -13.03
CA GLN A 717 -35.79 10.10 -12.04
C GLN A 717 -35.51 11.57 -11.68
N PHE A 718 -34.30 12.07 -11.97
CA PHE A 718 -33.91 13.45 -11.70
C PHE A 718 -34.21 14.36 -12.89
N SER A 719 -34.88 15.49 -12.60
CA SER A 719 -35.30 16.47 -13.61
C SER A 719 -34.15 17.20 -14.34
N ASP A 720 -32.91 17.05 -13.87
CA ASP A 720 -31.67 17.58 -14.46
C ASP A 720 -30.63 16.49 -14.79
N ALA A 721 -31.09 15.25 -14.98
CA ALA A 721 -30.25 14.10 -15.39
C ALA A 721 -29.45 14.36 -16.69
N ASP A 722 -29.93 15.25 -17.56
CA ASP A 722 -29.26 15.69 -18.77
C ASP A 722 -27.98 16.50 -18.52
N LYS A 723 -27.83 17.09 -17.32
CA LYS A 723 -26.65 17.89 -16.91
C LYS A 723 -25.52 17.05 -16.30
N VAL A 724 -25.78 15.77 -15.99
CA VAL A 724 -24.75 14.82 -15.54
C VAL A 724 -23.77 14.58 -16.70
N SER A 725 -22.47 14.73 -16.44
CA SER A 725 -21.45 14.45 -17.47
C SER A 725 -21.55 13.01 -17.97
N ASN A 726 -21.40 12.79 -19.28
CA ASN A 726 -21.48 11.43 -19.87
C ASN A 726 -20.54 10.42 -19.20
N TRP A 727 -19.34 10.84 -18.76
CA TRP A 727 -18.39 9.97 -18.06
C TRP A 727 -18.87 9.52 -16.67
N ALA A 728 -19.79 10.26 -16.05
CA ALA A 728 -20.26 10.03 -14.68
C ALA A 728 -21.59 9.27 -14.63
N LYS A 729 -22.31 9.11 -15.75
CA LYS A 729 -23.70 8.62 -15.76
C LYS A 729 -23.85 7.22 -15.15
N GLU A 730 -22.99 6.29 -15.55
CA GLU A 730 -23.01 4.90 -15.05
C GLU A 730 -22.71 4.86 -13.55
N ASP A 731 -21.64 5.53 -13.11
CA ASP A 731 -21.26 5.58 -11.69
C ASP A 731 -22.34 6.28 -10.83
N VAL A 732 -22.91 7.40 -11.31
CA VAL A 732 -24.00 8.10 -10.62
C VAL A 732 -25.24 7.22 -10.48
N GLU A 733 -25.62 6.48 -11.52
CA GLU A 733 -26.75 5.56 -11.46
C GLU A 733 -26.51 4.43 -10.45
N LEU A 734 -25.29 3.87 -10.39
CA LEU A 734 -24.92 2.86 -9.38
C LEU A 734 -25.01 3.41 -7.94
N ALA A 735 -24.48 4.61 -7.66
CA ALA A 735 -24.57 5.23 -6.33
C ALA A 735 -26.02 5.52 -5.89
N VAL A 736 -26.91 5.76 -6.86
CA VAL A 736 -28.36 5.98 -6.68
C VAL A 736 -29.10 4.64 -6.47
N GLN A 737 -28.76 3.61 -7.24
CA GLN A 737 -29.28 2.24 -7.05
C GLN A 737 -28.88 1.66 -5.69
N ALA A 738 -27.66 1.91 -5.21
CA ALA A 738 -27.21 1.52 -3.87
C ALA A 738 -27.96 2.26 -2.73
N GLY A 739 -28.76 3.28 -3.05
CA GLY A 739 -29.47 4.09 -2.07
C GLY A 739 -28.57 4.99 -1.21
N ILE A 740 -27.32 5.23 -1.65
CA ILE A 740 -26.34 6.09 -0.97
C ILE A 740 -26.56 7.56 -1.35
N ILE A 741 -27.04 7.81 -2.57
CA ILE A 741 -27.39 9.15 -3.06
C ILE A 741 -28.84 9.19 -3.54
N VAL A 742 -29.68 9.97 -2.86
CA VAL A 742 -31.13 10.03 -3.11
C VAL A 742 -31.54 11.24 -3.97
N GLY A 743 -30.64 12.22 -4.16
CA GLY A 743 -30.95 13.50 -4.82
C GLY A 743 -31.42 14.58 -3.85
N ASN A 744 -31.91 15.70 -4.41
CA ASN A 744 -32.42 16.85 -3.65
C ASN A 744 -33.96 16.82 -3.57
N THR A 745 -34.53 17.45 -2.54
CA THR A 745 -35.99 17.53 -2.29
C THR A 745 -36.81 18.16 -3.42
N ASN A 746 -36.19 18.93 -4.30
CA ASN A 746 -36.79 19.51 -5.51
C ASN A 746 -36.81 18.56 -6.73
N GLY A 747 -36.37 17.30 -6.59
CA GLY A 747 -36.27 16.35 -7.70
C GLY A 747 -35.10 16.61 -8.65
N THR A 748 -33.99 17.20 -8.16
CA THR A 748 -32.74 17.39 -8.94
C THR A 748 -31.59 16.58 -8.35
N PHE A 749 -30.65 16.17 -9.19
CA PHE A 749 -29.37 15.58 -8.79
C PHE A 749 -28.32 16.65 -8.50
N ASN A 750 -28.33 17.80 -9.18
CA ASN A 750 -27.36 18.90 -9.05
C ASN A 750 -25.89 18.47 -9.30
N ALA A 751 -25.64 17.82 -10.44
CA ALA A 751 -24.34 17.19 -10.75
C ALA A 751 -23.11 18.09 -10.59
N LYS A 752 -23.23 19.37 -10.95
CA LYS A 752 -22.12 20.35 -10.93
C LYS A 752 -22.01 21.15 -9.63
N GLY A 753 -22.89 20.90 -8.65
CA GLY A 753 -22.81 21.53 -7.34
C GLY A 753 -21.61 21.00 -6.56
N ASN A 754 -20.93 21.87 -5.80
CA ASN A 754 -19.90 21.45 -4.85
C ASN A 754 -20.55 20.77 -3.66
N THR A 755 -19.95 19.68 -3.16
CA THR A 755 -20.49 18.88 -2.06
C THR A 755 -20.04 19.43 -0.71
N LEU A 756 -20.97 19.68 0.20
CA LEU A 756 -20.69 20.15 1.56
C LEU A 756 -20.20 19.03 2.47
N ARG A 757 -19.47 19.36 3.53
CA ARG A 757 -18.91 18.38 4.47
C ARG A 757 -20.00 17.58 5.20
N ALA A 758 -21.14 18.21 5.49
CA ALA A 758 -22.33 17.54 5.99
C ALA A 758 -22.90 16.50 5.01
N GLU A 759 -22.98 16.83 3.72
CA GLU A 759 -23.47 15.92 2.69
C GLU A 759 -22.51 14.74 2.50
N VAL A 760 -21.19 15.01 2.48
CA VAL A 760 -20.14 13.98 2.49
C VAL A 760 -20.30 13.05 3.69
N ALA A 761 -20.53 13.60 4.88
CA ALA A 761 -20.75 12.79 6.08
C ALA A 761 -21.96 11.87 5.92
N SER A 762 -23.10 12.39 5.46
CA SER A 762 -24.30 11.58 5.25
C SER A 762 -24.13 10.52 4.15
N MET A 763 -23.46 10.84 3.04
CA MET A 763 -23.18 9.86 1.98
C MET A 763 -22.27 8.72 2.46
N VAL A 764 -21.19 9.04 3.17
CA VAL A 764 -20.24 8.02 3.67
C VAL A 764 -20.86 7.23 4.82
N ASN A 765 -21.67 7.88 5.66
CA ASN A 765 -22.47 7.22 6.69
C ASN A 765 -23.44 6.19 6.06
N LEU A 766 -24.17 6.58 5.00
CA LEU A 766 -25.06 5.70 4.25
C LEU A 766 -24.31 4.56 3.53
N LEU A 767 -23.13 4.83 2.96
CA LEU A 767 -22.28 3.80 2.36
C LEU A 767 -21.95 2.69 3.37
N LEU A 768 -21.53 3.06 4.58
CA LEU A 768 -21.22 2.08 5.64
C LEU A 768 -22.47 1.34 6.12
N GLU A 769 -23.60 2.04 6.28
CA GLU A 769 -24.92 1.46 6.63
C GLU A 769 -25.36 0.41 5.59
N LYS A 770 -25.34 0.76 4.30
CA LYS A 770 -25.83 -0.10 3.21
C LYS A 770 -24.88 -1.27 2.93
N ALA A 771 -23.58 -1.11 3.17
CA ALA A 771 -22.59 -2.15 2.97
C ALA A 771 -22.51 -3.16 4.15
N ASP A 772 -23.31 -3.02 5.20
CA ASP A 772 -23.14 -3.70 6.50
C ASP A 772 -21.69 -3.53 7.02
N LEU A 773 -21.22 -2.29 7.13
CA LEU A 773 -19.88 -1.94 7.60
C LEU A 773 -19.88 -1.11 8.89
N LYS A 774 -21.07 -0.85 9.46
CA LYS A 774 -21.25 -0.28 10.79
C LYS A 774 -22.56 -0.70 11.45
#